data_AF-A0A5D6XKU6-F1
#
_entry.id   AF-A0A5D6XKU6-F1
#
_cell.length_a   1.000
_cell.length_b   1.000
_cell.length_c   1.000
_cell.angle_alpha   90.00
_cell.angle_beta   90.00
_cell.angle_gamma   90.00
#
_symmetry.space_group_name_H-M   'P 1'
#
loop_
_entity.id
_entity.type
_entity.pdbx_description
1 polymer ?
#
loop_
_entity_poly.entity_id
_entity_poly.type
_entity_poly.pdbx_seq_one_letter_code
_entity_poly.pdbx_strand_id
1 'polypeptide(L)'
;MDGSALDVALAHTFVGANAGSGALCSNSVPVGAATARCAVAFAADAAVAVLTSQPLRVRHTLRTDSSARVTSVFLHSDADGDRVLAGNAAVQTRRRWLYFLSFSDGTLVVFEQRLRTVNGEEADATSVRVLATHHLGVRCIMESLAATALDWQAASDGVAADDDLQAVEESVLLAAGGVDSKVHLFELAGGSSALQQLLALEGHRGWVRGLAFERQPRRKSVDQEAGPSCSLLLASASQDQRIRLWKITATAHSGSAAPDAAPQETQDSFQAAGACCSYSVSFDALLIGHEDWVTSVHWALIPQAGGSDDGARDAACDSLLVSSSMDNALIVWKKNAGASGAWFPSLRVGEINGNGLLKGVVLPSASGRLDLLALGFSGQLERWTQQPAPSTIFRPSLSPTGHCASVTDLSWSPGGDYVLSVSLDQTARVVAPAQQGQSWHEISRAQVHGYDLNCACFLLGSTASRTNGETRRNDRFVSGADEKILRVFEAPDDIQRLVAQLSGDSVGVSESSDAAQQQQPRVQHAYLPELSLTNKSAADSNPESFGGYATVDPDCATSIRVPVGETLGKKTLWPELRKLYGHGNELLCVASNHSGSLIASACKSREERFASIWLWNTADWSAAQSPLEGHKSSVVQLAFSPSDEFLVSVSRDRQFCVYAKAGGQFALVAKVKAHKRIIWSCSWSPDSRFFATASRDQTAVTAIAFAPEPLSQADSYIVAVGLESGAIRLFRSRASRGLRA
;
A
#
# COMPACT_ATOMS: atom_id res chain seq x y z
N MET A 1 -3.91 19.34 -33.37
CA MET A 1 -3.69 17.90 -33.17
C MET A 1 -2.56 17.81 -32.16
N ASP A 2 -2.90 18.08 -30.91
CA ASP A 2 -1.95 18.14 -29.81
C ASP A 2 -2.36 17.09 -28.79
N GLY A 3 -1.50 16.07 -28.63
CA GLY A 3 -1.60 15.08 -27.58
C GLY A 3 -1.20 15.73 -26.26
N SER A 4 -2.17 16.05 -25.42
CA SER A 4 -1.93 16.37 -24.01
C SER A 4 -1.82 15.05 -23.24
N ALA A 5 -0.59 14.70 -22.90
CA ALA A 5 -0.29 13.66 -21.92
C ALA A 5 -0.89 14.07 -20.57
N LEU A 6 -1.77 13.24 -20.03
CA LEU A 6 -2.27 13.37 -18.67
C LEU A 6 -1.15 12.88 -17.73
N ASP A 7 -0.42 13.82 -17.13
CA ASP A 7 0.54 13.52 -16.06
C ASP A 7 -0.23 13.10 -14.79
N VAL A 8 -0.41 11.79 -14.61
CA VAL A 8 -0.88 11.21 -13.35
C VAL A 8 0.31 11.11 -12.40
N ALA A 9 0.48 12.11 -11.54
CA ALA A 9 1.45 12.08 -10.46
C ALA A 9 0.99 11.12 -9.34
N LEU A 10 1.35 9.84 -9.45
CA LEU A 10 1.26 8.87 -8.35
C LEU A 10 2.43 9.12 -7.37
N ALA A 11 2.18 9.92 -6.33
CA ALA A 11 3.11 10.07 -5.21
C ALA A 11 2.93 8.90 -4.24
N HIS A 12 3.94 8.01 -4.19
CA HIS A 12 4.01 6.84 -3.33
C HIS A 12 4.24 7.21 -1.86
N THR A 13 3.40 6.75 -0.94
CA THR A 13 3.82 6.46 0.46
C THR A 13 2.83 5.52 1.15
N PHE A 14 3.36 4.43 1.73
CA PHE A 14 2.61 3.33 2.35
C PHE A 14 2.08 3.68 3.74
N VAL A 15 0.88 3.16 4.03
CA VAL A 15 0.28 3.15 5.37
C VAL A 15 0.55 1.82 6.05
N GLY A 16 1.51 1.83 6.97
CA GLY A 16 1.65 0.75 7.95
C GLY A 16 0.53 0.85 8.97
N ALA A 17 -0.49 -0.01 8.84
CA ALA A 17 -1.39 -0.31 9.94
C ALA A 17 -0.62 -1.16 10.96
N ASN A 18 -0.49 -0.66 12.19
CA ASN A 18 -0.01 -1.48 13.30
C ASN A 18 -1.06 -2.58 13.57
N ALA A 19 -0.78 -3.82 13.17
CA ALA A 19 -1.43 -4.99 13.73
C ALA A 19 -0.94 -5.14 15.18
N GLY A 20 -1.72 -4.63 16.13
CA GLY A 20 -1.50 -4.90 17.54
C GLY A 20 -1.77 -6.38 17.82
N SER A 21 -0.73 -7.13 18.10
CA SER A 21 -0.83 -8.47 18.69
C SER A 21 -1.55 -8.36 20.04
N GLY A 22 -2.78 -8.83 20.10
CA GLY A 22 -3.48 -9.06 21.36
C GLY A 22 -2.95 -10.32 22.03
N ALA A 23 -1.87 -10.21 22.80
CA ALA A 23 -1.55 -11.13 23.89
C ALA A 23 -0.58 -10.46 24.89
N LEU A 24 -1.04 -10.32 26.12
CA LEU A 24 -0.35 -9.78 27.29
C LEU A 24 0.99 -10.49 27.56
N CYS A 25 2.09 -9.75 27.61
CA CYS A 25 3.29 -10.07 28.41
C CYS A 25 4.11 -8.79 28.64
N SER A 26 4.23 -8.38 29.90
CA SER A 26 5.13 -7.33 30.36
C SER A 26 6.60 -7.68 30.07
N ASN A 27 7.33 -6.81 29.37
CA ASN A 27 8.72 -6.45 29.73
C ASN A 27 9.22 -5.27 28.85
N SER A 28 9.72 -4.26 29.55
CA SER A 28 10.28 -3.01 29.03
C SER A 28 11.54 -3.23 28.17
N VAL A 29 11.55 -2.68 26.95
CA VAL A 29 12.74 -2.46 26.12
C VAL A 29 12.66 -1.03 25.55
N PRO A 30 13.76 -0.23 25.53
CA PRO A 30 13.69 1.18 25.17
C PRO A 30 13.56 1.37 23.65
N VAL A 31 12.61 2.25 23.29
CA VAL A 31 12.30 2.71 21.93
C VAL A 31 13.46 3.55 21.38
N GLY A 32 13.90 3.24 20.15
CA GLY A 32 14.94 4.00 19.48
C GLY A 32 15.18 3.58 18.03
N ALA A 33 14.24 3.89 17.13
CA ALA A 33 14.49 4.17 15.72
C ALA A 33 13.17 4.65 15.08
N ALA A 34 13.20 5.86 14.51
CA ALA A 34 12.07 6.48 13.83
C ALA A 34 11.71 5.69 12.57
N THR A 35 10.55 5.03 12.57
CA THR A 35 9.91 4.48 11.38
C THR A 35 8.87 5.48 10.89
N ALA A 36 9.01 5.93 9.65
CA ALA A 36 8.05 6.83 9.05
C ALA A 36 6.73 6.10 8.78
N ARG A 37 5.68 6.49 9.48
CA ARG A 37 4.30 6.03 9.27
C ARG A 37 3.56 7.11 8.49
N CYS A 38 3.21 6.86 7.23
CA CYS A 38 2.38 7.76 6.43
C CYS A 38 0.98 7.17 6.31
N ALA A 39 -0.09 7.92 6.51
CA ALA A 39 -1.44 7.50 6.11
C ALA A 39 -1.85 8.28 4.86
N VAL A 40 -2.26 7.59 3.79
CA VAL A 40 -2.84 8.20 2.58
C VAL A 40 -4.31 7.77 2.52
N ALA A 41 -5.22 8.75 2.49
CA ALA A 41 -6.63 8.53 2.23
C ALA A 41 -6.97 9.01 0.81
N PHE A 42 -7.67 8.18 0.05
CA PHE A 42 -8.23 8.53 -1.25
C PHE A 42 -9.70 8.95 -1.07
N ALA A 43 -10.04 10.14 -1.56
CA ALA A 43 -11.42 10.55 -1.84
C ALA A 43 -11.59 10.63 -3.37
N ALA A 44 -12.72 10.13 -3.88
CA ALA A 44 -13.06 10.16 -5.30
C ALA A 44 -13.17 11.60 -5.85
N ASP A 45 -13.37 12.58 -4.98
CA ASP A 45 -13.40 14.01 -5.32
C ASP A 45 -12.27 14.78 -4.61
N ALA A 46 -11.13 14.86 -5.31
CA ALA A 46 -10.13 15.94 -5.24
C ALA A 46 -9.53 16.38 -3.88
N ALA A 47 -9.33 15.50 -2.90
CA ALA A 47 -8.45 15.81 -1.76
C ALA A 47 -7.65 14.58 -1.28
N VAL A 48 -6.32 14.66 -1.36
CA VAL A 48 -5.38 13.75 -0.68
C VAL A 48 -5.02 14.39 0.67
N ALA A 49 -4.82 13.60 1.71
CA ALA A 49 -4.14 14.06 2.93
C ALA A 49 -2.82 13.30 3.03
N VAL A 50 -1.71 14.00 3.25
CA VAL A 50 -0.38 13.40 3.38
C VAL A 50 0.17 13.77 4.75
N LEU A 51 0.37 12.77 5.61
CA LEU A 51 0.94 12.93 6.95
C LEU A 51 2.38 12.39 6.99
N THR A 52 3.28 13.17 7.58
CA THR A 52 4.70 12.82 7.81
C THR A 52 5.00 12.72 9.32
N SER A 53 6.07 12.02 9.70
CA SER A 53 6.28 11.42 11.04
C SER A 53 7.35 12.06 11.96
N GLN A 54 7.60 13.37 11.89
CA GLN A 54 8.47 14.13 12.82
C GLN A 54 7.77 15.45 13.24
N PRO A 55 8.19 16.20 14.30
CA PRO A 55 7.28 17.04 15.11
C PRO A 55 7.14 18.55 14.75
N LEU A 56 6.08 19.20 15.26
CA LEU A 56 5.33 20.39 14.81
C LEU A 56 6.09 21.70 14.80
N ARG A 57 6.04 22.34 13.65
CA ARG A 57 5.81 23.78 13.54
C ARG A 57 4.85 24.01 12.39
N VAL A 58 3.82 24.83 12.61
CA VAL A 58 2.94 25.28 11.53
C VAL A 58 3.73 26.22 10.62
N ARG A 59 4.20 25.72 9.48
CA ARG A 59 4.63 26.53 8.34
C ARG A 59 3.82 26.11 7.12
N HIS A 60 2.89 26.98 6.75
CA HIS A 60 2.01 26.85 5.59
C HIS A 60 2.82 26.56 4.32
N THR A 61 2.73 25.33 3.81
CA THR A 61 3.19 25.04 2.45
C THR A 61 2.15 24.14 1.80
N LEU A 62 1.20 24.76 1.09
CA LEU A 62 0.21 24.08 0.26
C LEU A 62 0.80 23.93 -1.15
N ARG A 63 0.62 22.77 -1.77
CA ARG A 63 0.81 22.61 -3.21
C ARG A 63 -0.55 22.60 -3.87
N THR A 64 -0.86 23.66 -4.59
CA THR A 64 -1.98 23.70 -5.54
C THR A 64 -1.48 23.17 -6.88
N ASP A 65 -2.29 22.36 -7.56
CA ASP A 65 -2.08 22.10 -8.99
C ASP A 65 -2.44 23.36 -9.81
N SER A 66 -2.12 23.38 -11.10
CA SER A 66 -2.50 24.37 -12.11
C SER A 66 -3.99 24.77 -12.13
N SER A 67 -4.85 23.99 -11.46
CA SER A 67 -6.30 24.25 -11.27
C SER A 67 -6.69 24.88 -9.92
N ALA A 68 -5.74 25.30 -9.08
CA ALA A 68 -5.95 25.87 -7.73
C ALA A 68 -6.70 24.96 -6.73
N ARG A 69 -6.83 23.66 -7.02
CA ARG A 69 -7.40 22.67 -6.08
C ARG A 69 -6.37 22.29 -5.02
N VAL A 70 -6.77 22.25 -3.74
CA VAL A 70 -5.93 21.68 -2.67
C VAL A 70 -5.90 20.17 -2.86
N THR A 71 -4.81 19.71 -3.46
CA THR A 71 -4.58 18.28 -3.69
C THR A 71 -4.09 17.59 -2.43
N SER A 72 -3.46 18.31 -1.50
CA SER A 72 -2.85 17.75 -0.29
C SER A 72 -2.96 18.70 0.91
N VAL A 73 -3.52 18.23 2.03
CA VAL A 73 -3.43 18.89 3.34
C VAL A 73 -2.34 18.19 4.16
N PHE A 74 -1.26 18.92 4.47
CA PHE A 74 -0.18 18.44 5.32
C PHE A 74 -0.42 18.92 6.76
N LEU A 75 -0.64 17.99 7.68
CA LEU A 75 -0.71 18.27 9.13
C LEU A 75 0.59 17.75 9.77
N HIS A 76 1.13 18.45 10.75
CA HIS A 76 2.32 18.05 11.51
C HIS A 76 1.93 17.88 13.01
N SER A 77 2.67 17.14 13.87
CA SER A 77 2.33 16.91 15.32
C SER A 77 3.32 17.51 16.39
N ASP A 78 2.91 18.20 17.47
CA ASP A 78 3.81 18.75 18.54
C ASP A 78 3.87 17.76 19.68
N ALA A 79 4.97 17.81 20.44
CA ALA A 79 5.41 16.80 21.39
C ALA A 79 4.48 16.49 22.59
N ASP A 80 3.30 17.11 22.68
CA ASP A 80 2.35 16.93 23.78
C ASP A 80 0.97 16.42 23.27
N GLY A 81 0.85 15.09 23.13
CA GLY A 81 -0.44 14.38 23.01
C GLY A 81 -0.78 13.82 21.62
N ASP A 82 -0.91 12.49 21.52
CA ASP A 82 -1.20 11.70 20.31
C ASP A 82 -2.60 12.00 19.69
N ARG A 83 -2.72 13.07 18.90
CA ARG A 83 -3.88 13.28 18.00
C ARG A 83 -3.61 12.64 16.64
N VAL A 84 -4.21 11.47 16.41
CA VAL A 84 -4.15 10.76 15.12
C VAL A 84 -5.35 11.16 14.27
N LEU A 85 -5.15 11.43 12.98
CA LEU A 85 -6.26 11.67 12.05
C LEU A 85 -7.15 10.41 11.98
N ALA A 86 -8.43 10.55 12.29
CA ALA A 86 -9.41 9.48 12.30
C ALA A 86 -10.27 9.47 11.03
N GLY A 87 -10.59 10.62 10.46
CA GLY A 87 -11.44 10.68 9.26
C GLY A 87 -11.34 12.02 8.56
N ASN A 88 -11.76 12.03 7.30
CA ASN A 88 -11.80 13.22 6.49
C ASN A 88 -13.00 13.21 5.55
N ALA A 89 -13.55 14.40 5.28
CA ALA A 89 -14.51 14.62 4.22
C ALA A 89 -14.20 15.96 3.55
N ALA A 90 -14.47 16.06 2.25
CA ALA A 90 -14.34 17.31 1.50
C ALA A 90 -15.65 17.58 0.77
N VAL A 91 -16.03 18.84 0.69
CA VAL A 91 -17.20 19.27 -0.06
C VAL A 91 -16.91 20.59 -0.74
N GLN A 92 -17.34 20.69 -1.99
CA GLN A 92 -17.32 21.92 -2.73
C GLN A 92 -18.70 22.57 -2.66
N THR A 93 -18.71 23.85 -2.29
CA THR A 93 -19.87 24.74 -2.47
C THR A 93 -19.58 25.71 -3.62
N ARG A 94 -20.57 26.48 -4.06
CA ARG A 94 -20.39 27.52 -5.09
C ARG A 94 -19.27 28.53 -4.78
N ARG A 95 -18.99 28.83 -3.50
CA ARG A 95 -18.07 29.90 -3.08
C ARG A 95 -16.79 29.42 -2.41
N ARG A 96 -16.77 28.20 -1.89
CA ARG A 96 -15.64 27.67 -1.10
C ARG A 96 -15.55 26.15 -1.17
N TRP A 97 -14.34 25.65 -1.00
CA TRP A 97 -14.09 24.29 -0.55
C TRP A 97 -14.09 24.25 0.97
N LEU A 98 -14.69 23.20 1.52
CA LEU A 98 -14.69 22.91 2.94
C LEU A 98 -14.08 21.53 3.15
N TYR A 99 -13.11 21.45 4.07
CA TYR A 99 -12.44 20.22 4.46
C TYR A 99 -12.72 19.94 5.93
N PHE A 100 -13.31 18.79 6.20
CA PHE A 100 -13.63 18.32 7.55
C PHE A 100 -12.61 17.27 7.95
N LEU A 101 -11.97 17.44 9.10
CA LEU A 101 -11.00 16.48 9.65
C LEU A 101 -11.43 16.09 11.06
N SER A 102 -11.51 14.79 11.34
CA SER A 102 -11.71 14.26 12.69
C SER A 102 -10.42 13.67 13.23
N PHE A 103 -10.18 13.87 14.53
CA PHE A 103 -9.02 13.33 15.24
C PHE A 103 -9.45 12.28 16.27
N SER A 104 -8.53 11.39 16.64
CA SER A 104 -8.76 10.26 17.53
C SER A 104 -9.25 10.64 18.93
N ASP A 105 -9.03 11.88 19.36
CA ASP A 105 -9.53 12.41 20.63
C ASP A 105 -10.99 12.92 20.55
N GLY A 106 -11.60 12.95 19.36
CA GLY A 106 -12.94 13.46 19.13
C GLY A 106 -12.99 14.91 18.64
N THR A 107 -11.83 15.55 18.41
CA THR A 107 -11.77 16.89 17.83
C THR A 107 -12.16 16.84 16.34
N LEU A 108 -13.08 17.70 15.92
CA LEU A 108 -13.45 17.98 14.54
C LEU A 108 -12.94 19.38 14.16
N VAL A 109 -12.19 19.48 13.06
CA VAL A 109 -11.70 20.75 12.54
C VAL A 109 -12.20 20.94 11.12
N VAL A 110 -12.77 22.12 10.86
CA VAL A 110 -13.27 22.51 9.54
C VAL A 110 -12.32 23.55 8.97
N PHE A 111 -11.80 23.28 7.78
CA PHE A 111 -10.99 24.21 7.01
C PHE A 111 -11.79 24.75 5.82
N GLU A 112 -11.53 25.99 5.47
CA GLU A 112 -12.13 26.68 4.34
C GLU A 112 -11.04 27.15 3.38
N GLN A 113 -11.30 26.93 2.08
CA GLN A 113 -10.57 27.55 0.98
C GLN A 113 -11.58 28.29 0.11
N ARG A 114 -11.45 29.62 -0.02
CA ARG A 114 -12.39 30.42 -0.81
C ARG A 114 -12.05 30.34 -2.29
N LEU A 115 -13.06 30.10 -3.13
CA LEU A 115 -12.93 30.02 -4.58
C LEU A 115 -13.16 31.37 -5.28
N ARG A 116 -13.96 32.26 -4.66
CA ARG A 116 -14.25 33.62 -5.15
C ARG A 116 -14.43 34.58 -3.98
N THR A 117 -13.99 35.81 -4.15
CA THR A 117 -14.19 36.94 -3.25
C THR A 117 -15.48 37.68 -3.59
N VAL A 118 -16.18 38.11 -2.56
CA VAL A 118 -17.18 39.17 -2.62
C VAL A 118 -16.39 40.48 -2.57
N ASN A 119 -16.56 41.38 -3.55
CA ASN A 119 -16.00 42.75 -3.64
C ASN A 119 -14.77 43.03 -4.53
N GLY A 120 -14.45 42.22 -5.53
CA GLY A 120 -13.56 42.66 -6.64
C GLY A 120 -12.05 42.68 -6.38
N GLU A 121 -11.57 42.25 -5.20
CA GLU A 121 -10.16 41.88 -5.00
C GLU A 121 -9.99 40.39 -5.31
N GLU A 122 -9.02 39.96 -6.12
CA GLU A 122 -8.78 38.53 -6.37
C GLU A 122 -8.59 37.77 -5.06
N ALA A 123 -9.46 36.80 -4.77
CA ALA A 123 -9.26 35.88 -3.66
C ALA A 123 -7.94 35.14 -3.90
N ASP A 124 -7.05 35.15 -2.89
CA ASP A 124 -5.91 34.23 -2.90
C ASP A 124 -6.44 32.80 -2.73
N ALA A 125 -6.79 32.18 -3.86
CA ALA A 125 -7.30 30.82 -3.96
C ALA A 125 -6.30 29.80 -3.40
N THR A 126 -5.08 30.19 -3.04
CA THR A 126 -4.09 29.31 -2.41
C THR A 126 -4.19 29.27 -0.89
N SER A 127 -4.98 30.15 -0.26
CA SER A 127 -5.07 30.24 1.20
C SER A 127 -6.16 29.33 1.79
N VAL A 128 -5.76 28.43 2.69
CA VAL A 128 -6.66 27.58 3.50
C VAL A 128 -6.61 28.04 4.95
N ARG A 129 -7.78 28.25 5.57
CA ARG A 129 -7.89 28.71 6.97
C ARG A 129 -8.79 27.81 7.79
N VAL A 130 -8.58 27.78 9.10
CA VAL A 130 -9.50 27.11 10.04
C VAL A 130 -10.78 27.95 10.14
N LEU A 131 -11.92 27.34 9.82
CA LEU A 131 -13.24 27.93 9.92
C LEU A 131 -13.87 27.65 11.29
N ALA A 132 -13.78 26.40 11.76
CA ALA A 132 -14.42 25.96 13.00
C ALA A 132 -13.61 24.84 13.67
N THR A 133 -13.72 24.74 14.99
CA THR A 133 -13.29 23.58 15.76
C THR A 133 -14.41 23.17 16.69
N HIS A 134 -14.79 21.91 16.65
CA HIS A 134 -15.87 21.32 17.42
C HIS A 134 -15.37 20.06 18.12
N HIS A 135 -15.93 19.69 19.27
CA HIS A 135 -15.55 18.47 19.97
C HIS A 135 -16.75 17.54 20.03
N LEU A 136 -16.67 16.39 19.36
CA LEU A 136 -17.79 15.45 19.21
C LEU A 136 -18.23 14.83 20.55
N GLY A 137 -17.35 14.84 21.55
CA GLY A 137 -17.62 14.25 22.88
C GLY A 137 -17.42 12.73 22.92
N VAL A 138 -17.23 12.11 21.75
CA VAL A 138 -16.80 10.72 21.59
C VAL A 138 -15.53 10.67 20.75
N ARG A 139 -14.69 9.67 20.99
CA ARG A 139 -13.47 9.46 20.18
C ARG A 139 -13.87 9.10 18.75
N CYS A 140 -13.17 9.65 17.77
CA CYS A 140 -13.37 9.29 16.36
C CYS A 140 -12.46 8.12 15.98
N ILE A 141 -12.91 7.34 15.00
CA ILE A 141 -12.17 6.20 14.42
C ILE A 141 -12.17 6.27 12.91
N MET A 142 -11.40 5.38 12.27
CA MET A 142 -11.16 5.39 10.82
C MET A 142 -12.45 5.56 10.00
N GLU A 143 -12.43 6.43 8.99
CA GLU A 143 -13.51 6.70 8.00
C GLU A 143 -14.89 7.10 8.57
N SER A 144 -14.90 7.71 9.75
CA SER A 144 -16.13 8.12 10.46
C SER A 144 -16.70 9.49 10.06
N LEU A 145 -16.39 10.03 8.86
CA LEU A 145 -16.92 11.32 8.40
C LEU A 145 -17.46 11.24 6.97
N ALA A 146 -18.59 11.89 6.73
CA ALA A 146 -19.11 12.16 5.39
C ALA A 146 -19.74 13.55 5.36
N ALA A 147 -19.57 14.29 4.26
CA ALA A 147 -20.15 15.63 4.10
C ALA A 147 -20.79 15.76 2.72
N THR A 148 -21.86 16.55 2.62
CA THR A 148 -22.51 16.88 1.33
C THR A 148 -23.09 18.28 1.37
N ALA A 149 -22.96 19.02 0.26
CA ALA A 149 -23.59 20.32 0.12
C ALA A 149 -25.09 20.13 -0.15
N LEU A 150 -25.91 21.10 0.25
CA LEU A 150 -27.33 21.17 -0.03
C LEU A 150 -27.51 22.23 -1.12
N ASP A 151 -27.57 21.78 -2.36
CA ASP A 151 -27.80 22.65 -3.52
C ASP A 151 -29.29 22.69 -3.87
N TRP A 152 -29.82 23.89 -4.02
CA TRP A 152 -31.21 24.20 -4.31
C TRP A 152 -31.36 24.65 -5.77
N GLN A 153 -30.86 23.88 -6.74
CA GLN A 153 -31.09 24.24 -8.15
C GLN A 153 -32.60 24.25 -8.43
N ALA A 154 -33.13 25.39 -8.91
CA ALA A 154 -34.45 25.46 -9.52
C ALA A 154 -34.37 24.67 -10.83
N ALA A 155 -35.28 23.72 -11.05
CA ALA A 155 -35.45 23.15 -12.38
C ALA A 155 -35.88 24.31 -13.29
N SER A 156 -35.03 24.71 -14.22
CA SER A 156 -35.36 25.74 -15.20
C SER A 156 -36.32 25.16 -16.24
N ASP A 157 -37.58 24.96 -15.85
CA ASP A 157 -38.70 24.91 -16.78
C ASP A 157 -39.06 26.36 -17.13
N GLY A 158 -38.21 27.03 -17.92
CA GLY A 158 -38.53 28.28 -18.63
C GLY A 158 -38.90 29.53 -17.80
N VAL A 159 -38.97 29.46 -16.47
CA VAL A 159 -39.18 30.62 -15.59
C VAL A 159 -37.84 31.11 -15.13
N ALA A 160 -37.57 32.41 -15.31
CA ALA A 160 -36.36 33.06 -14.82
C ALA A 160 -36.18 32.73 -13.34
N ALA A 161 -35.11 32.01 -13.01
CA ALA A 161 -34.74 31.76 -11.62
C ALA A 161 -34.53 33.11 -10.95
N ASP A 162 -35.23 33.33 -9.84
CA ASP A 162 -35.14 34.56 -9.05
C ASP A 162 -33.66 34.85 -8.71
N ASP A 163 -33.15 36.02 -9.10
CA ASP A 163 -31.74 36.41 -8.91
C ASP A 163 -31.32 36.33 -7.42
N ASP A 164 -32.28 36.44 -6.51
CA ASP A 164 -32.06 36.38 -5.05
C ASP A 164 -31.63 34.99 -4.54
N LEU A 165 -32.05 33.89 -5.18
CA LEU A 165 -31.65 32.52 -4.78
C LEU A 165 -30.25 32.12 -5.31
N GLN A 166 -29.71 32.87 -6.28
CA GLN A 166 -28.31 32.72 -6.69
C GLN A 166 -27.32 33.34 -5.69
N ALA A 167 -27.81 34.22 -4.80
CA ALA A 167 -26.97 34.96 -3.85
C ALA A 167 -26.66 34.21 -2.55
N VAL A 168 -27.47 33.20 -2.18
CA VAL A 168 -27.35 32.47 -0.91
C VAL A 168 -26.32 31.34 -1.04
N GLU A 169 -25.38 31.29 -0.11
CA GLU A 169 -24.36 30.23 -0.06
C GLU A 169 -24.99 28.90 0.39
N GLU A 170 -24.53 27.79 -0.20
CA GLU A 170 -25.06 26.45 0.10
C GLU A 170 -24.68 26.01 1.51
N SER A 171 -25.63 25.37 2.18
CA SER A 171 -25.40 24.76 3.48
C SER A 171 -24.83 23.37 3.33
N VAL A 172 -24.05 22.93 4.29
CA VAL A 172 -23.42 21.61 4.27
C VAL A 172 -23.99 20.76 5.39
N LEU A 173 -24.41 19.55 5.04
CA LEU A 173 -24.73 18.50 5.99
C LEU A 173 -23.50 17.62 6.21
N LEU A 174 -23.12 17.45 7.48
CA LEU A 174 -22.01 16.61 7.91
C LEU A 174 -22.57 15.47 8.76
N ALA A 175 -22.13 14.25 8.48
CA ALA A 175 -22.34 13.08 9.33
C ALA A 175 -21.02 12.66 9.95
N ALA A 176 -21.03 12.40 11.26
CA ALA A 176 -19.89 11.94 12.01
C ALA A 176 -20.24 10.69 12.85
N GLY A 177 -19.31 9.75 12.91
CA GLY A 177 -19.37 8.57 13.77
C GLY A 177 -18.17 8.52 14.72
N GLY A 178 -18.16 7.54 15.61
CA GLY A 178 -17.03 7.34 16.51
C GLY A 178 -17.09 6.01 17.27
N VAL A 179 -16.45 6.01 18.43
CA VAL A 179 -16.43 4.90 19.42
C VAL A 179 -17.77 4.84 20.19
N ASP A 180 -18.88 5.06 19.49
CA ASP A 180 -20.24 4.97 19.98
C ASP A 180 -21.15 4.37 18.91
N SER A 181 -22.39 4.10 19.28
CA SER A 181 -23.37 3.44 18.41
C SER A 181 -24.28 4.43 17.66
N LYS A 182 -23.87 5.70 17.58
CA LYS A 182 -24.70 6.78 17.03
C LYS A 182 -24.06 7.42 15.80
N VAL A 183 -24.90 7.90 14.90
CA VAL A 183 -24.48 8.77 13.79
C VAL A 183 -24.89 10.19 14.10
N HIS A 184 -23.92 11.07 14.32
CA HIS A 184 -24.13 12.47 14.66
C HIS A 184 -24.24 13.30 13.39
N LEU A 185 -25.35 14.03 13.23
CA LEU A 185 -25.59 14.92 12.11
C LEU A 185 -25.36 16.38 12.52
N PHE A 186 -24.70 17.14 11.66
CA PHE A 186 -24.41 18.55 11.85
C PHE A 186 -24.75 19.36 10.60
N GLU A 187 -25.19 20.59 10.80
CA GLU A 187 -25.31 21.58 9.73
C GLU A 187 -24.21 22.63 9.87
N LEU A 188 -23.57 22.95 8.74
CA LEU A 188 -22.81 24.18 8.58
C LEU A 188 -23.56 25.07 7.59
N ALA A 189 -24.26 26.06 8.11
CA ALA A 189 -25.03 27.01 7.30
C ALA A 189 -24.12 27.76 6.31
N GLY A 190 -24.65 28.06 5.12
CA GLY A 190 -24.00 28.93 4.15
C GLY A 190 -23.59 30.27 4.78
N GLY A 191 -22.34 30.70 4.59
CA GLY A 191 -21.80 31.92 5.19
C GLY A 191 -21.47 31.83 6.69
N SER A 192 -21.89 30.77 7.38
CA SER A 192 -21.60 30.56 8.80
C SER A 192 -20.23 29.90 9.02
N SER A 193 -19.71 30.10 10.23
CA SER A 193 -18.57 29.37 10.80
C SER A 193 -18.99 28.43 11.94
N ALA A 194 -20.26 28.46 12.34
CA ALA A 194 -20.77 27.62 13.41
C ALA A 194 -21.24 26.27 12.85
N LEU A 195 -20.64 25.19 13.37
CA LEU A 195 -21.10 23.82 13.14
C LEU A 195 -22.15 23.48 14.20
N GLN A 196 -23.41 23.41 13.78
CA GLN A 196 -24.55 23.12 14.66
C GLN A 196 -24.85 21.62 14.66
N GLN A 197 -24.97 21.01 15.83
CA GLN A 197 -25.43 19.62 15.96
C GLN A 197 -26.95 19.55 15.80
N LEU A 198 -27.43 18.64 14.93
CA LEU A 198 -28.84 18.46 14.61
C LEU A 198 -29.44 17.26 15.35
N LEU A 199 -28.90 16.07 15.09
CA LEU A 199 -29.44 14.78 15.53
C LEU A 199 -28.30 13.82 15.89
N ALA A 200 -28.60 12.85 16.75
CA ALA A 200 -27.76 11.68 16.98
C ALA A 200 -28.59 10.42 16.70
N LEU A 201 -28.44 9.86 15.50
CA LEU A 201 -29.25 8.73 15.03
C LEU A 201 -28.85 7.46 15.79
N GLU A 202 -29.81 6.83 16.46
CA GLU A 202 -29.60 5.60 17.21
C GLU A 202 -29.98 4.37 16.37
N GLY A 203 -29.30 3.25 16.59
CA GLY A 203 -29.70 1.97 16.00
C GLY A 203 -28.56 0.97 15.85
N HIS A 204 -27.32 1.42 15.67
CA HIS A 204 -26.15 0.54 15.69
C HIS A 204 -25.95 -0.11 17.06
N ARG A 205 -25.24 -1.24 17.10
CA ARG A 205 -24.85 -1.93 18.35
C ARG A 205 -23.34 -1.96 18.60
N GLY A 206 -22.58 -1.23 17.79
CA GLY A 206 -21.12 -1.13 17.87
C GLY A 206 -20.67 0.18 17.24
N TRP A 207 -19.35 0.37 17.16
CA TRP A 207 -18.79 1.62 16.67
C TRP A 207 -19.10 1.86 15.19
N VAL A 208 -19.32 3.12 14.83
CA VAL A 208 -19.54 3.54 13.43
C VAL A 208 -18.20 3.73 12.73
N ARG A 209 -18.00 3.01 11.62
CA ARG A 209 -16.71 2.86 10.92
C ARG A 209 -16.69 3.46 9.52
N GLY A 210 -17.84 3.59 8.87
CA GLY A 210 -17.92 4.15 7.52
C GLY A 210 -19.20 4.93 7.33
N LEU A 211 -19.10 6.10 6.72
CA LEU A 211 -20.24 6.94 6.36
C LEU A 211 -20.11 7.38 4.92
N ALA A 212 -21.20 7.36 4.17
CA ALA A 212 -21.22 7.86 2.80
C ALA A 212 -22.59 8.43 2.43
N PHE A 213 -22.61 9.64 1.88
CA PHE A 213 -23.82 10.28 1.34
C PHE A 213 -23.98 9.99 -0.15
N GLU A 214 -25.22 9.86 -0.59
CA GLU A 214 -25.63 9.85 -1.98
C GLU A 214 -26.80 10.80 -2.18
N ARG A 215 -26.77 11.61 -3.23
CA ARG A 215 -27.92 12.44 -3.62
C ARG A 215 -28.90 11.62 -4.44
N GLN A 216 -30.17 11.62 -4.03
CA GLN A 216 -31.22 10.95 -4.79
C GLN A 216 -31.77 11.86 -5.88
N PRO A 217 -32.09 11.32 -7.08
CA PRO A 217 -32.78 12.08 -8.12
C PRO A 217 -34.11 12.63 -7.62
N ARG A 218 -34.46 13.87 -7.97
CA ARG A 218 -35.76 14.44 -7.61
C ARG A 218 -36.88 13.67 -8.30
N ARG A 219 -37.77 13.05 -7.52
CA ARG A 219 -39.11 12.68 -8.01
C ARG A 219 -39.94 13.96 -8.07
N LYS A 220 -40.68 14.18 -9.17
CA LYS A 220 -41.62 15.31 -9.28
C LYS A 220 -42.55 15.28 -8.05
N SER A 221 -42.45 16.27 -7.17
CA SER A 221 -43.37 16.39 -6.05
C SER A 221 -44.75 16.77 -6.57
N VAL A 222 -45.77 16.14 -6.01
CA VAL A 222 -47.19 16.49 -6.25
C VAL A 222 -47.58 17.73 -5.42
N ASP A 223 -46.80 18.05 -4.38
CA ASP A 223 -47.06 19.14 -3.46
C ASP A 223 -46.29 20.40 -3.91
N GLN A 224 -47.04 21.41 -4.36
CA GLN A 224 -46.53 22.74 -4.77
C GLN A 224 -46.31 23.69 -3.58
N GLU A 225 -46.61 23.29 -2.35
CA GLU A 225 -46.63 24.18 -1.17
C GLU A 225 -45.39 24.08 -0.26
N ALA A 226 -44.53 23.06 -0.43
CA ALA A 226 -43.30 22.93 0.34
C ALA A 226 -42.11 23.62 -0.38
N GLY A 227 -41.30 24.38 0.36
CA GLY A 227 -40.09 25.04 -0.18
C GLY A 227 -39.09 24.09 -0.85
N PRO A 228 -38.00 24.61 -1.46
CA PRO A 228 -37.06 23.77 -2.19
C PRO A 228 -36.49 22.68 -1.28
N SER A 229 -36.55 21.43 -1.76
CA SER A 229 -36.16 20.24 -0.99
C SER A 229 -35.06 19.43 -1.68
N CYS A 230 -34.26 18.75 -0.87
CA CYS A 230 -33.18 17.86 -1.26
C CYS A 230 -33.37 16.49 -0.58
N SER A 231 -33.30 15.40 -1.34
CA SER A 231 -33.38 14.03 -0.82
C SER A 231 -32.02 13.36 -0.91
N LEU A 232 -31.57 12.77 0.19
CA LEU A 232 -30.27 12.11 0.35
C LEU A 232 -30.47 10.70 0.90
N LEU A 233 -29.55 9.80 0.54
CA LEU A 233 -29.31 8.55 1.28
C LEU A 233 -27.98 8.67 2.03
N LEU A 234 -27.96 8.24 3.28
CA LEU A 234 -26.76 8.07 4.07
C LEU A 234 -26.59 6.59 4.38
N ALA A 235 -25.47 6.01 3.97
CA ALA A 235 -25.05 4.68 4.39
C ALA A 235 -24.17 4.79 5.63
N SER A 236 -24.43 3.99 6.66
CA SER A 236 -23.60 3.87 7.85
C SER A 236 -23.18 2.42 8.12
N ALA A 237 -21.88 2.19 8.13
CA ALA A 237 -21.23 0.90 8.42
C ALA A 237 -20.73 0.83 9.86
N SER A 238 -20.78 -0.35 10.46
CA SER A 238 -20.41 -0.52 11.86
C SER A 238 -19.78 -1.87 12.17
N GLN A 239 -19.10 -1.92 13.31
CA GLN A 239 -18.61 -3.15 13.94
C GLN A 239 -19.71 -4.15 14.30
N ASP A 240 -20.98 -3.73 14.33
CA ASP A 240 -22.09 -4.66 14.53
C ASP A 240 -22.39 -5.55 13.31
N GLN A 241 -21.52 -5.53 12.29
CA GLN A 241 -21.62 -6.33 11.05
C GLN A 241 -22.81 -5.91 10.17
N ARG A 242 -23.35 -4.71 10.38
CA ARG A 242 -24.53 -4.20 9.67
C ARG A 242 -24.23 -2.87 9.01
N ILE A 243 -24.92 -2.66 7.89
CA ILE A 243 -25.00 -1.36 7.23
C ILE A 243 -26.43 -0.87 7.35
N ARG A 244 -26.62 0.37 7.77
CA ARG A 244 -27.94 1.02 7.84
C ARG A 244 -28.02 2.11 6.79
N LEU A 245 -29.15 2.18 6.11
CA LEU A 245 -29.46 3.23 5.16
C LEU A 245 -30.49 4.18 5.78
N TRP A 246 -30.15 5.46 5.76
CA TRP A 246 -30.99 6.54 6.28
C TRP A 246 -31.42 7.43 5.13
N LYS A 247 -32.71 7.66 4.99
CA LYS A 247 -33.26 8.62 4.04
C LYS A 247 -33.38 9.97 4.73
N ILE A 248 -32.72 10.98 4.18
CA ILE A 248 -32.70 12.34 4.73
C ILE A 248 -33.35 13.26 3.72
N THR A 249 -34.38 13.99 4.14
CA THR A 249 -35.00 15.06 3.36
C THR A 249 -34.69 16.38 4.05
N ALA A 250 -34.00 17.27 3.34
CA ALA A 250 -33.71 18.63 3.79
C ALA A 250 -34.61 19.61 3.04
N THR A 251 -35.26 20.52 3.75
CA THR A 251 -36.11 21.58 3.20
C THR A 251 -35.55 22.94 3.61
N ALA A 252 -35.33 23.84 2.66
CA ALA A 252 -34.83 25.18 2.98
C ALA A 252 -35.91 26.04 3.65
N HIS A 253 -35.52 26.87 4.63
CA HIS A 253 -36.43 27.85 5.22
C HIS A 253 -36.74 28.98 4.22
N SER A 254 -38.02 29.23 3.95
CA SER A 254 -38.48 30.36 3.15
C SER A 254 -38.55 31.64 4.00
N GLY A 255 -37.40 32.28 4.24
CA GLY A 255 -37.30 33.68 4.70
C GLY A 255 -37.89 34.04 6.08
N SER A 256 -38.39 33.09 6.86
CA SER A 256 -38.78 33.31 8.27
C SER A 256 -37.70 32.77 9.22
N ALA A 257 -37.67 33.29 10.45
CA ALA A 257 -36.74 32.83 11.48
C ALA A 257 -36.81 31.31 11.62
N ALA A 258 -35.65 30.66 11.77
CA ALA A 258 -35.58 29.22 11.96
C ALA A 258 -36.56 28.80 13.06
N PRO A 259 -37.41 27.79 12.82
CA PRO A 259 -38.28 27.28 13.87
C PRO A 259 -37.41 26.80 15.02
N ASP A 260 -37.56 27.40 16.21
CA ASP A 260 -36.85 27.02 17.42
C ASP A 260 -37.50 25.74 18.00
N ALA A 261 -37.48 24.68 17.19
CA ALA A 261 -38.07 23.40 17.49
C ALA A 261 -36.98 22.43 17.92
N ALA A 262 -37.08 21.94 19.16
CA ALA A 262 -36.22 20.87 19.64
C ALA A 262 -36.36 19.63 18.74
N PRO A 263 -35.28 18.86 18.54
CA PRO A 263 -35.35 17.65 17.74
C PRO A 263 -36.41 16.70 18.30
N GLN A 264 -37.27 16.19 17.43
CA GLN A 264 -38.42 15.37 17.80
C GLN A 264 -38.34 14.01 17.10
N GLU A 265 -38.54 12.95 17.88
CA GLU A 265 -38.76 11.61 17.36
C GLU A 265 -40.26 11.39 17.10
N THR A 266 -40.58 10.99 15.88
CA THR A 266 -41.92 10.53 15.48
C THR A 266 -41.89 9.02 15.32
N GLN A 267 -43.05 8.40 15.10
CA GLN A 267 -43.14 6.94 14.97
C GLN A 267 -42.21 6.36 13.89
N ASP A 268 -41.99 7.08 12.79
CA ASP A 268 -41.23 6.58 11.62
C ASP A 268 -40.05 7.48 11.20
N SER A 269 -39.81 8.62 11.88
CA SER A 269 -38.76 9.58 11.48
C SER A 269 -38.27 10.48 12.63
N PHE A 270 -37.06 11.00 12.50
CA PHE A 270 -36.49 12.04 13.34
C PHE A 270 -36.58 13.39 12.62
N GLN A 271 -37.04 14.41 13.31
CA GLN A 271 -37.13 15.78 12.80
C GLN A 271 -36.15 16.68 13.55
N ALA A 272 -35.50 17.59 12.83
CA ALA A 272 -34.64 18.61 13.41
C ALA A 272 -34.66 19.90 12.60
N ALA A 273 -34.57 21.04 13.27
CA ALA A 273 -34.42 22.35 12.66
C ALA A 273 -32.96 22.81 12.78
N GLY A 274 -32.34 23.06 11.63
CA GLY A 274 -31.07 23.75 11.51
C GLY A 274 -31.24 25.27 11.38
N ALA A 275 -30.14 25.98 11.23
CA ALA A 275 -30.11 27.43 11.02
C ALA A 275 -30.81 27.85 9.71
N CYS A 276 -30.72 27.05 8.65
CA CYS A 276 -31.29 27.39 7.33
C CYS A 276 -32.10 26.27 6.69
N CYS A 277 -32.07 25.07 7.26
CA CYS A 277 -32.82 23.93 6.74
C CYS A 277 -33.58 23.20 7.86
N SER A 278 -34.74 22.66 7.53
CA SER A 278 -35.42 21.64 8.33
C SER A 278 -35.08 20.26 7.75
N TYR A 279 -34.90 19.27 8.63
CA TYR A 279 -34.49 17.93 8.28
C TYR A 279 -35.50 16.91 8.77
N SER A 280 -35.85 15.97 7.90
CA SER A 280 -36.59 14.74 8.25
C SER A 280 -35.72 13.54 7.89
N VAL A 281 -35.44 12.69 8.87
CA VAL A 281 -34.58 11.51 8.74
C VAL A 281 -35.37 10.26 9.07
N SER A 282 -35.52 9.35 8.12
CA SER A 282 -36.18 8.06 8.33
C SER A 282 -35.23 6.91 8.04
N PHE A 283 -35.48 5.77 8.67
CA PHE A 283 -34.79 4.54 8.36
C PHE A 283 -35.28 3.96 7.01
N ASP A 284 -34.39 3.58 6.10
CA ASP A 284 -34.73 3.00 4.78
C ASP A 284 -34.52 1.48 4.76
N ALA A 285 -33.31 1.02 5.09
CA ALA A 285 -32.98 -0.41 4.99
C ALA A 285 -31.85 -0.86 5.94
N LEU A 286 -31.89 -2.14 6.33
CA LEU A 286 -30.82 -2.84 7.04
C LEU A 286 -30.16 -3.83 6.07
N LEU A 287 -28.86 -3.68 5.80
CA LEU A 287 -28.11 -4.62 4.97
C LEU A 287 -27.36 -5.62 5.86
N ILE A 288 -27.56 -6.90 5.55
CA ILE A 288 -26.99 -8.05 6.27
C ILE A 288 -26.27 -8.92 5.24
N GLY A 289 -24.96 -9.13 5.41
CA GLY A 289 -24.18 -9.97 4.49
C GLY A 289 -22.72 -10.18 4.86
N HIS A 290 -22.12 -9.23 5.59
CA HIS A 290 -20.78 -9.43 6.15
C HIS A 290 -20.80 -10.31 7.41
N GLU A 291 -19.72 -11.05 7.62
CA GLU A 291 -19.53 -11.97 8.75
C GLU A 291 -18.66 -11.38 9.86
N ASP A 292 -18.06 -10.21 9.63
CA ASP A 292 -17.26 -9.46 10.59
C ASP A 292 -17.52 -7.94 10.43
N TRP A 293 -16.73 -7.10 11.11
CA TRP A 293 -16.89 -5.65 11.11
C TRP A 293 -16.88 -5.08 9.71
N VAL A 294 -17.88 -4.25 9.40
CA VAL A 294 -17.88 -3.47 8.15
C VAL A 294 -16.95 -2.27 8.35
N THR A 295 -15.92 -2.18 7.51
CA THR A 295 -14.82 -1.22 7.66
C THR A 295 -15.05 0.04 6.84
N SER A 296 -15.62 -0.07 5.63
CA SER A 296 -15.94 1.09 4.79
C SER A 296 -17.26 0.89 4.03
N VAL A 297 -17.87 2.01 3.65
CA VAL A 297 -18.96 2.08 2.66
C VAL A 297 -18.69 3.18 1.65
N HIS A 298 -19.03 2.94 0.39
CA HIS A 298 -18.83 3.91 -0.69
C HIS A 298 -19.94 3.81 -1.73
N TRP A 299 -20.49 4.96 -2.12
CA TRP A 299 -21.47 5.06 -3.20
C TRP A 299 -20.76 5.22 -4.54
N ALA A 300 -21.22 4.50 -5.55
CA ALA A 300 -20.74 4.62 -6.92
C ALA A 300 -21.92 4.82 -7.88
N LEU A 301 -21.82 5.84 -8.72
CA LEU A 301 -22.79 6.10 -9.78
C LEU A 301 -22.30 5.46 -11.08
N ILE A 302 -23.12 4.61 -11.67
CA ILE A 302 -22.80 3.91 -12.91
C ILE A 302 -23.77 4.35 -14.00
N PRO A 303 -23.29 4.83 -15.15
CA PRO A 303 -24.16 5.16 -16.28
C PRO A 303 -24.99 3.93 -16.72
N GLN A 304 -26.30 4.11 -16.91
CA GLN A 304 -27.14 3.05 -17.42
C GLN A 304 -26.75 2.70 -18.86
N ALA A 305 -26.56 1.40 -19.13
CA ALA A 305 -26.31 0.90 -20.48
C ALA A 305 -27.62 0.94 -21.29
N GLY A 306 -27.80 1.97 -22.12
CA GLY A 306 -28.93 2.05 -23.05
C GLY A 306 -29.61 3.41 -23.24
N GLY A 307 -29.01 4.52 -22.81
CA GLY A 307 -29.52 5.86 -23.14
C GLY A 307 -29.54 6.07 -24.66
N SER A 308 -30.73 6.30 -25.21
CA SER A 308 -30.95 6.62 -26.63
C SER A 308 -30.07 7.79 -27.08
N ASP A 309 -29.59 7.73 -28.32
CA ASP A 309 -28.69 8.68 -29.00
C ASP A 309 -29.26 10.11 -29.23
N ASP A 310 -30.33 10.46 -28.52
CA ASP A 310 -30.90 11.81 -28.55
C ASP A 310 -30.17 12.66 -27.50
N GLY A 311 -29.53 13.74 -27.94
CA GLY A 311 -28.63 14.63 -27.20
C GLY A 311 -29.19 15.37 -25.98
N ALA A 312 -29.97 14.71 -25.11
CA ALA A 312 -30.37 15.17 -23.80
C ALA A 312 -29.29 14.80 -22.76
N ARG A 313 -28.79 15.82 -22.07
CA ARG A 313 -27.61 15.80 -21.16
C ARG A 313 -27.80 15.07 -19.82
N ASP A 314 -28.80 14.21 -19.65
CA ASP A 314 -29.04 13.48 -18.40
C ASP A 314 -29.01 11.96 -18.63
N ALA A 315 -27.82 11.39 -18.79
CA ALA A 315 -27.65 9.94 -18.79
C ALA A 315 -28.03 9.39 -17.40
N ALA A 316 -29.16 8.68 -17.30
CA ALA A 316 -29.60 8.04 -16.08
C ALA A 316 -28.46 7.17 -15.50
N CYS A 317 -28.12 7.37 -14.22
CA CYS A 317 -27.11 6.59 -13.53
C CYS A 317 -27.77 5.71 -12.47
N ASP A 318 -27.35 4.45 -12.38
CA ASP A 318 -27.69 3.56 -11.27
C ASP A 318 -26.73 3.82 -10.11
N SER A 319 -27.28 3.94 -8.90
CA SER A 319 -26.48 3.99 -7.68
C SER A 319 -26.20 2.59 -7.15
N LEU A 320 -24.92 2.32 -6.93
CA LEU A 320 -24.43 1.14 -6.22
C LEU A 320 -23.83 1.53 -4.89
N LEU A 321 -24.05 0.69 -3.88
CA LEU A 321 -23.32 0.77 -2.63
C LEU A 321 -22.27 -0.33 -2.58
N VAL A 322 -21.05 0.03 -2.23
CA VAL A 322 -19.94 -0.91 -2.01
C VAL A 322 -19.62 -0.92 -0.54
N SER A 323 -19.44 -2.10 0.04
CA SER A 323 -18.94 -2.24 1.40
C SER A 323 -17.72 -3.14 1.45
N SER A 324 -16.79 -2.82 2.33
CA SER A 324 -15.63 -3.66 2.66
C SER A 324 -15.64 -4.02 4.15
N SER A 325 -14.93 -5.08 4.52
CA SER A 325 -15.05 -5.67 5.85
C SER A 325 -13.80 -6.45 6.29
N MET A 326 -13.71 -6.68 7.59
CA MET A 326 -12.69 -7.52 8.23
C MET A 326 -12.78 -9.00 7.84
N ASP A 327 -13.92 -9.45 7.33
CA ASP A 327 -14.12 -10.82 6.78
C ASP A 327 -13.45 -11.05 5.40
N ASN A 328 -12.54 -10.17 4.99
CA ASN A 328 -11.87 -10.18 3.69
C ASN A 328 -12.80 -10.01 2.47
N ALA A 329 -14.07 -9.65 2.66
CA ALA A 329 -15.03 -9.54 1.58
C ALA A 329 -15.33 -8.07 1.23
N LEU A 330 -15.47 -7.85 -0.08
CA LEU A 330 -16.05 -6.66 -0.68
C LEU A 330 -17.39 -7.05 -1.31
N ILE A 331 -18.47 -6.37 -0.90
CA ILE A 331 -19.82 -6.63 -1.39
C ILE A 331 -20.31 -5.41 -2.17
N VAL A 332 -20.86 -5.65 -3.37
CA VAL A 332 -21.57 -4.64 -4.16
C VAL A 332 -23.06 -4.86 -4.01
N TRP A 333 -23.74 -3.90 -3.39
CA TRP A 333 -25.18 -3.90 -3.13
C TRP A 333 -25.93 -3.17 -4.24
N LYS A 334 -27.04 -3.77 -4.68
CA LYS A 334 -27.96 -3.20 -5.65
C LYS A 334 -29.35 -3.07 -5.05
N LYS A 335 -30.03 -1.97 -5.36
CA LYS A 335 -31.45 -1.81 -5.09
C LYS A 335 -32.25 -2.46 -6.21
N ASN A 336 -33.17 -3.36 -5.88
CA ASN A 336 -34.03 -3.97 -6.87
C ASN A 336 -35.02 -2.94 -7.44
N ALA A 337 -35.13 -2.86 -8.76
CA ALA A 337 -36.06 -1.96 -9.45
C ALA A 337 -37.54 -2.40 -9.34
N GLY A 338 -37.79 -3.61 -8.83
CA GLY A 338 -39.14 -4.13 -8.58
C GLY A 338 -39.88 -3.42 -7.43
N ALA A 339 -41.17 -3.77 -7.26
CA ALA A 339 -42.10 -3.12 -6.32
C ALA A 339 -41.66 -3.14 -4.84
N SER A 340 -40.76 -4.05 -4.44
CA SER A 340 -40.27 -4.15 -3.06
C SER A 340 -39.19 -3.12 -2.72
N GLY A 341 -38.50 -2.55 -3.70
CA GLY A 341 -37.37 -1.63 -3.47
C GLY A 341 -36.24 -2.20 -2.60
N ALA A 342 -36.19 -3.53 -2.43
CA ALA A 342 -35.28 -4.18 -1.49
C ALA A 342 -33.83 -4.19 -2.01
N TRP A 343 -32.89 -4.09 -1.09
CA TRP A 343 -31.45 -4.18 -1.37
C TRP A 343 -30.97 -5.63 -1.34
N PHE A 344 -30.07 -6.00 -2.25
CA PHE A 344 -29.48 -7.33 -2.30
C PHE A 344 -27.99 -7.28 -2.69
N PRO A 345 -27.17 -8.25 -2.24
CA PRO A 345 -25.78 -8.37 -2.64
C PRO A 345 -25.70 -8.87 -4.08
N SER A 346 -25.23 -8.03 -4.99
CA SER A 346 -25.10 -8.35 -6.42
C SER A 346 -23.78 -9.03 -6.78
N LEU A 347 -22.74 -8.79 -5.98
CA LEU A 347 -21.41 -9.35 -6.14
C LEU A 347 -20.73 -9.42 -4.78
N ARG A 348 -20.00 -10.51 -4.51
CA ARG A 348 -19.06 -10.65 -3.39
C ARG A 348 -17.72 -11.10 -3.95
N VAL A 349 -16.66 -10.31 -3.70
CA VAL A 349 -15.27 -10.63 -4.05
C VAL A 349 -14.39 -10.48 -2.81
N GLY A 350 -13.19 -11.03 -2.83
CA GLY A 350 -12.29 -10.97 -1.67
C GLY A 350 -11.28 -12.12 -1.67
N GLU A 351 -10.51 -12.20 -0.59
CA GLU A 351 -9.56 -13.29 -0.34
C GLU A 351 -10.07 -14.24 0.75
N ILE A 352 -9.68 -15.51 0.69
CA ILE A 352 -10.11 -16.51 1.69
C ILE A 352 -9.28 -16.35 2.97
N ASN A 353 -8.00 -15.95 2.87
CA ASN A 353 -7.06 -15.83 4.00
C ASN A 353 -6.36 -14.46 4.08
N GLY A 354 -7.10 -13.36 3.90
CA GLY A 354 -6.58 -12.01 4.06
C GLY A 354 -6.56 -11.50 5.52
N ASN A 355 -6.00 -10.31 5.72
CA ASN A 355 -5.91 -9.62 7.03
C ASN A 355 -7.02 -8.58 7.25
N GLY A 356 -8.15 -8.73 6.56
CA GLY A 356 -9.25 -7.78 6.49
C GLY A 356 -9.06 -6.73 5.39
N LEU A 357 -10.17 -6.22 4.86
CA LEU A 357 -10.19 -5.09 3.94
C LEU A 357 -10.41 -3.78 4.70
N LEU A 358 -9.61 -2.79 4.38
CA LEU A 358 -9.68 -1.45 4.93
C LEU A 358 -10.71 -0.59 4.20
N LYS A 359 -10.66 -0.59 2.86
CA LYS A 359 -11.54 0.22 2.02
C LYS A 359 -11.81 -0.44 0.69
N GLY A 360 -13.05 -0.36 0.23
CA GLY A 360 -13.48 -0.77 -1.11
C GLY A 360 -14.03 0.40 -1.92
N VAL A 361 -13.67 0.49 -3.20
CA VAL A 361 -14.21 1.48 -4.14
C VAL A 361 -14.49 0.85 -5.51
N VAL A 362 -15.42 1.45 -6.26
CA VAL A 362 -15.65 1.16 -7.68
C VAL A 362 -15.16 2.36 -8.48
N LEU A 363 -14.34 2.12 -9.50
CA LEU A 363 -13.91 3.16 -10.42
C LEU A 363 -14.28 2.78 -11.85
N PRO A 364 -14.76 3.74 -12.67
CA PRO A 364 -14.82 3.55 -14.11
C PRO A 364 -13.39 3.47 -14.67
N SER A 365 -13.14 2.46 -15.49
CA SER A 365 -11.90 2.28 -16.24
C SER A 365 -11.98 3.03 -17.57
N ALA A 366 -10.83 3.48 -18.08
CA ALA A 366 -10.73 4.18 -19.36
C ALA A 366 -11.30 3.36 -20.55
N SER A 367 -11.37 2.03 -20.42
CA SER A 367 -11.95 1.14 -21.42
C SER A 367 -13.49 1.03 -21.36
N GLY A 368 -14.17 1.84 -20.53
CA GLY A 368 -15.61 1.73 -20.27
C GLY A 368 -16.01 0.52 -19.40
N ARG A 369 -15.03 -0.13 -18.76
CA ARG A 369 -15.24 -1.24 -17.80
C ARG A 369 -15.33 -0.68 -16.39
N LEU A 370 -15.90 -1.45 -15.46
CA LEU A 370 -15.80 -1.15 -14.03
C LEU A 370 -14.61 -1.89 -13.41
N ASP A 371 -13.81 -1.18 -12.63
CA ASP A 371 -12.77 -1.74 -11.78
C ASP A 371 -13.19 -1.63 -10.31
N LEU A 372 -13.15 -2.75 -9.60
CA LEU A 372 -13.27 -2.81 -8.15
C LEU A 372 -11.87 -2.77 -7.56
N LEU A 373 -11.65 -1.87 -6.61
CA LEU A 373 -10.41 -1.79 -5.86
C LEU A 373 -10.71 -2.03 -4.38
N ALA A 374 -9.90 -2.88 -3.75
CA ALA A 374 -9.89 -3.04 -2.31
C ALA A 374 -8.47 -2.83 -1.76
N LEU A 375 -8.37 -2.05 -0.69
CA LEU A 375 -7.15 -1.90 0.08
C LEU A 375 -7.24 -2.79 1.32
N GLY A 376 -6.32 -3.73 1.50
CA GLY A 376 -6.22 -4.56 2.70
C GLY A 376 -5.49 -3.85 3.86
N PHE A 377 -5.70 -4.31 5.10
CA PHE A 377 -4.93 -3.80 6.26
C PHE A 377 -3.43 -4.10 6.18
N SER A 378 -3.06 -5.12 5.40
CA SER A 378 -1.67 -5.42 5.05
C SER A 378 -1.10 -4.49 3.97
N GLY A 379 -1.79 -3.41 3.60
CA GLY A 379 -1.35 -2.47 2.57
C GLY A 379 -1.39 -3.00 1.13
N GLN A 380 -1.94 -4.20 0.93
CA GLN A 380 -2.11 -4.79 -0.40
C GLN A 380 -3.29 -4.14 -1.11
N LEU A 381 -3.09 -3.75 -2.37
CA LEU A 381 -4.17 -3.28 -3.23
C LEU A 381 -4.60 -4.40 -4.14
N GLU A 382 -5.86 -4.78 -4.05
CA GLU A 382 -6.48 -5.79 -4.90
C GLU A 382 -7.35 -5.10 -5.94
N ARG A 383 -7.34 -5.65 -7.17
CA ARG A 383 -8.16 -5.14 -8.26
C ARG A 383 -8.91 -6.27 -8.93
N TRP A 384 -10.20 -6.05 -9.15
CA TRP A 384 -11.02 -6.90 -10.01
C TRP A 384 -11.59 -6.07 -11.16
N THR A 385 -11.35 -6.52 -12.39
CA THR A 385 -11.84 -5.85 -13.59
C THR A 385 -13.06 -6.58 -14.14
N GLN A 386 -14.09 -5.83 -14.53
CA GLN A 386 -15.28 -6.36 -15.18
C GLN A 386 -14.95 -6.97 -16.56
N GLN A 387 -15.29 -8.24 -16.79
CA GLN A 387 -14.92 -8.96 -18.02
C GLN A 387 -15.98 -10.00 -18.46
N PRO A 388 -16.55 -9.88 -19.69
CA PRO A 388 -16.52 -8.72 -20.59
C PRO A 388 -17.38 -7.56 -20.04
N ALA A 389 -17.29 -6.35 -20.60
CA ALA A 389 -18.23 -5.27 -20.27
C ALA A 389 -19.35 -5.17 -21.31
N PRO A 390 -20.61 -4.91 -20.91
CA PRO A 390 -21.13 -4.93 -19.54
C PRO A 390 -21.40 -6.36 -19.06
N SER A 391 -20.94 -6.74 -17.86
CA SER A 391 -21.31 -8.02 -17.23
C SER A 391 -21.28 -7.94 -15.70
N THR A 392 -21.78 -8.98 -15.03
CA THR A 392 -21.68 -9.13 -13.58
C THR A 392 -20.40 -9.87 -13.15
N ILE A 393 -19.54 -10.24 -14.10
CA ILE A 393 -18.35 -11.05 -13.85
C ILE A 393 -17.17 -10.12 -13.66
N PHE A 394 -16.53 -10.22 -12.49
CA PHE A 394 -15.31 -9.51 -12.15
C PHE A 394 -14.19 -10.52 -11.95
N ARG A 395 -13.05 -10.30 -12.62
CA ARG A 395 -11.89 -11.18 -12.54
C ARG A 395 -10.72 -10.46 -11.87
N PRO A 396 -9.94 -11.14 -11.01
CA PRO A 396 -8.71 -10.59 -10.47
C PRO A 396 -7.80 -10.10 -11.60
N SER A 397 -7.23 -8.92 -11.41
CA SER A 397 -6.49 -8.15 -12.40
C SER A 397 -5.22 -7.57 -11.77
N LEU A 398 -4.25 -7.20 -12.61
CA LEU A 398 -2.97 -6.66 -12.13
C LEU A 398 -3.21 -5.39 -11.32
N SER A 399 -2.58 -5.32 -10.15
CA SER A 399 -2.57 -4.14 -9.29
C SER A 399 -1.12 -3.84 -8.86
N PRO A 400 -0.81 -2.59 -8.50
CA PRO A 400 0.42 -2.28 -7.80
C PRO A 400 0.54 -3.10 -6.51
N THR A 401 1.66 -3.79 -6.34
CA THR A 401 1.97 -4.54 -5.13
C THR A 401 3.28 -4.05 -4.51
N GLY A 402 3.49 -4.38 -3.24
CA GLY A 402 4.72 -4.05 -2.53
C GLY A 402 4.68 -4.47 -1.07
N HIS A 403 5.83 -4.38 -0.41
CA HIS A 403 5.95 -4.65 1.02
C HIS A 403 5.19 -3.61 1.85
N CYS A 404 4.62 -4.03 2.98
CA CYS A 404 3.88 -3.14 3.89
C CYS A 404 4.63 -2.77 5.17
N ALA A 405 5.86 -3.24 5.29
CA ALA A 405 6.82 -2.82 6.29
C ALA A 405 8.17 -2.52 5.62
N SER A 406 9.18 -2.16 6.41
CA SER A 406 10.50 -1.82 5.89
C SER A 406 11.12 -2.99 5.15
N VAL A 407 11.52 -2.75 3.90
CA VAL A 407 12.41 -3.65 3.16
C VAL A 407 13.77 -3.63 3.84
N THR A 408 14.32 -4.80 4.12
CA THR A 408 15.56 -4.97 4.89
C THR A 408 16.75 -5.32 4.01
N ASP A 409 16.51 -6.09 2.93
CA ASP A 409 17.57 -6.52 2.02
C ASP A 409 17.00 -6.83 0.62
N LEU A 410 17.89 -6.82 -0.38
CA LEU A 410 17.56 -7.16 -1.76
C LEU A 410 18.74 -7.85 -2.45
N SER A 411 18.42 -8.77 -3.35
CA SER A 411 19.43 -9.49 -4.15
C SER A 411 18.93 -9.66 -5.58
N TRP A 412 19.78 -9.32 -6.54
CA TRP A 412 19.58 -9.66 -7.95
C TRP A 412 19.73 -11.17 -8.13
N SER A 413 18.94 -11.75 -9.04
CA SER A 413 19.16 -13.12 -9.50
C SER A 413 20.53 -13.25 -10.17
N PRO A 414 21.15 -14.44 -10.19
CA PRO A 414 22.47 -14.63 -10.78
C PRO A 414 22.55 -14.22 -12.26
N GLY A 415 21.44 -14.34 -13.00
CA GLY A 415 21.34 -13.88 -14.40
C GLY A 415 21.11 -12.37 -14.55
N GLY A 416 20.71 -11.67 -13.48
CA GLY A 416 20.29 -10.27 -13.53
C GLY A 416 18.88 -10.06 -14.10
N ASP A 417 18.13 -11.12 -14.33
CA ASP A 417 16.84 -11.08 -15.03
C ASP A 417 15.67 -10.67 -14.10
N TYR A 418 15.83 -10.76 -12.79
CA TYR A 418 14.82 -10.41 -11.79
C TYR A 418 15.46 -10.12 -10.42
N VAL A 419 14.69 -9.55 -9.50
CA VAL A 419 15.14 -9.16 -8.16
C VAL A 419 14.29 -9.82 -7.09
N LEU A 420 14.93 -10.25 -5.99
CA LEU A 420 14.27 -10.65 -4.76
C LEU A 420 14.48 -9.59 -3.68
N SER A 421 13.41 -9.24 -2.97
CA SER A 421 13.46 -8.38 -1.78
C SER A 421 12.88 -9.09 -0.56
N VAL A 422 13.40 -8.80 0.62
CA VAL A 422 12.87 -9.27 1.91
C VAL A 422 12.53 -8.10 2.82
N SER A 423 11.60 -8.32 3.74
CA SER A 423 11.02 -7.25 4.55
C SER A 423 10.60 -7.72 5.93
N LEU A 424 10.45 -6.74 6.83
CA LEU A 424 9.82 -6.91 8.15
C LEU A 424 8.32 -7.25 8.05
N ASP A 425 7.72 -7.21 6.86
CA ASP A 425 6.36 -7.72 6.63
C ASP A 425 6.33 -9.25 6.51
N GLN A 426 7.46 -9.90 6.80
CA GLN A 426 7.62 -11.36 6.86
C GLN A 426 7.49 -12.02 5.48
N THR A 427 7.67 -11.26 4.39
CA THR A 427 7.62 -11.79 3.02
C THR A 427 8.92 -11.62 2.26
N ALA A 428 9.26 -12.61 1.42
CA ALA A 428 10.25 -12.50 0.37
C ALA A 428 9.52 -12.43 -0.98
N ARG A 429 9.75 -11.38 -1.75
CA ARG A 429 9.03 -11.09 -3.00
C ARG A 429 9.98 -11.03 -4.17
N VAL A 430 9.51 -11.48 -5.32
CA VAL A 430 10.26 -11.54 -6.56
C VAL A 430 9.58 -10.65 -7.59
N VAL A 431 10.33 -9.71 -8.13
CA VAL A 431 9.88 -8.78 -9.17
C VAL A 431 10.71 -8.95 -10.43
N ALA A 432 10.04 -8.98 -11.58
CA ALA A 432 10.69 -9.12 -12.88
C ALA A 432 10.25 -8.00 -13.84
N PRO A 433 11.14 -7.57 -14.75
CA PRO A 433 10.78 -6.64 -15.80
C PRO A 433 9.90 -7.34 -16.84
N ALA A 434 8.99 -6.58 -17.43
CA ALA A 434 8.16 -6.98 -18.55
C ALA A 434 8.28 -5.93 -19.68
N GLN A 435 7.98 -6.35 -20.91
CA GLN A 435 7.97 -5.46 -22.08
C GLN A 435 9.32 -4.71 -22.23
N GLN A 436 10.43 -5.44 -22.23
CA GLN A 436 11.79 -4.88 -22.32
C GLN A 436 12.10 -3.83 -21.22
N GLY A 437 11.53 -4.00 -20.03
CA GLY A 437 11.78 -3.13 -18.88
C GLY A 437 10.88 -1.89 -18.79
N GLN A 438 9.84 -1.78 -19.64
CA GLN A 438 8.85 -0.69 -19.53
C GLN A 438 7.97 -0.82 -18.28
N SER A 439 7.76 -2.04 -17.79
CA SER A 439 6.98 -2.31 -16.58
C SER A 439 7.65 -3.37 -15.71
N TRP A 440 7.31 -3.37 -14.43
CA TRP A 440 7.81 -4.35 -13.45
C TRP A 440 6.62 -4.95 -12.72
N HIS A 441 6.64 -6.27 -12.54
CA HIS A 441 5.56 -7.01 -11.90
C HIS A 441 6.11 -7.94 -10.82
N GLU A 442 5.38 -8.04 -9.71
CA GLU A 442 5.59 -9.13 -8.73
C GLU A 442 5.15 -10.43 -9.39
N ILE A 443 6.09 -11.37 -9.52
CA ILE A 443 5.87 -12.67 -10.15
C ILE A 443 5.82 -13.81 -9.13
N SER A 444 6.29 -13.56 -7.90
CA SER A 444 6.28 -14.56 -6.83
C SER A 444 6.42 -13.95 -5.44
N ARG A 445 5.72 -14.54 -4.46
CA ARG A 445 6.08 -14.45 -3.03
C ARG A 445 6.82 -15.71 -2.66
N ALA A 446 8.14 -15.71 -2.86
CA ALA A 446 8.99 -16.87 -2.68
C ALA A 446 8.92 -17.44 -1.24
N GLN A 447 8.75 -16.57 -0.25
CA GLN A 447 8.58 -16.95 1.15
C GLN A 447 7.52 -16.07 1.82
N VAL A 448 6.61 -16.68 2.56
CA VAL A 448 5.76 -16.02 3.57
C VAL A 448 6.11 -16.69 4.89
N HIS A 449 6.56 -15.89 5.86
CA HIS A 449 7.07 -16.37 7.15
C HIS A 449 6.24 -15.83 8.30
N GLY A 450 6.55 -16.26 9.52
CA GLY A 450 6.00 -15.71 10.77
C GLY A 450 6.97 -14.83 11.56
N TYR A 451 8.19 -14.65 11.05
CA TYR A 451 9.24 -13.82 11.65
C TYR A 451 9.75 -12.82 10.64
N ASP A 452 10.17 -11.66 11.15
CA ASP A 452 10.75 -10.59 10.37
C ASP A 452 11.99 -11.10 9.61
N LEU A 453 12.03 -10.85 8.30
CA LEU A 453 13.15 -11.22 7.45
C LEU A 453 14.16 -10.06 7.44
N ASN A 454 15.41 -10.35 7.77
CA ASN A 454 16.45 -9.32 7.96
C ASN A 454 17.46 -9.26 6.80
N CYS A 455 17.75 -10.41 6.17
CA CYS A 455 18.75 -10.49 5.12
C CYS A 455 18.43 -11.61 4.14
N ALA A 456 18.83 -11.45 2.88
CA ALA A 456 18.73 -12.50 1.88
C ALA A 456 19.74 -12.32 0.75
N CYS A 457 20.26 -13.43 0.22
CA CYS A 457 21.12 -13.39 -0.96
C CYS A 457 20.89 -14.59 -1.89
N PHE A 458 21.03 -14.37 -3.19
CA PHE A 458 21.13 -15.46 -4.17
C PHE A 458 22.51 -16.12 -4.13
N LEU A 459 22.56 -17.41 -4.48
CA LEU A 459 23.80 -18.13 -4.78
C LEU A 459 24.24 -17.80 -6.21
N LEU A 460 25.35 -17.07 -6.36
CA LEU A 460 25.78 -16.52 -7.65
C LEU A 460 26.32 -17.57 -8.64
N GLY A 461 26.97 -18.63 -8.14
CA GLY A 461 27.58 -19.67 -8.97
C GLY A 461 26.64 -20.70 -9.59
N SER A 462 25.31 -20.50 -9.51
CA SER A 462 24.34 -21.39 -10.18
C SER A 462 24.36 -21.27 -11.71
N THR A 463 25.14 -20.33 -12.26
CA THR A 463 25.39 -20.15 -13.70
C THR A 463 26.23 -21.29 -14.27
N ALA A 464 25.73 -22.53 -14.21
CA ALA A 464 26.22 -23.57 -15.10
C ALA A 464 26.09 -23.04 -16.54
N SER A 465 27.23 -22.98 -17.22
CA SER A 465 27.43 -22.35 -18.51
C SER A 465 26.35 -22.71 -19.53
N ARG A 466 25.86 -21.69 -20.26
CA ARG A 466 25.01 -21.84 -21.46
C ARG A 466 25.66 -22.68 -22.58
N THR A 467 26.90 -23.15 -22.42
CA THR A 467 27.71 -23.60 -23.55
C THR A 467 27.75 -25.11 -23.80
N ASN A 468 27.30 -26.01 -22.92
CA ASN A 468 27.45 -27.45 -23.20
C ASN A 468 26.30 -28.32 -22.63
N GLY A 469 25.07 -28.18 -23.11
CA GLY A 469 24.02 -29.22 -23.01
C GLY A 469 23.63 -29.76 -21.62
N GLU A 470 24.18 -29.26 -20.52
CA GLU A 470 23.88 -29.68 -19.15
C GLU A 470 22.70 -28.89 -18.57
N THR A 471 21.82 -29.60 -17.87
CA THR A 471 20.58 -29.10 -17.29
C THR A 471 20.83 -27.90 -16.36
N ARG A 472 20.28 -26.72 -16.69
CA ARG A 472 20.32 -25.50 -15.86
C ARG A 472 19.93 -25.83 -14.42
N ARG A 473 20.77 -25.47 -13.44
CA ARG A 473 20.37 -25.48 -12.03
C ARG A 473 19.46 -24.28 -11.78
N ASN A 474 18.43 -24.48 -10.98
CA ASN A 474 17.52 -23.40 -10.63
C ASN A 474 18.21 -22.44 -9.67
N ASP A 475 17.80 -21.19 -9.72
CA ASP A 475 18.35 -20.17 -8.82
C ASP A 475 17.97 -20.51 -7.39
N ARG A 476 18.91 -20.33 -6.47
CA ARG A 476 18.70 -20.59 -5.05
C ARG A 476 18.99 -19.33 -4.28
N PHE A 477 18.15 -19.03 -3.30
CA PHE A 477 18.41 -17.95 -2.36
C PHE A 477 18.40 -18.48 -0.93
N VAL A 478 19.08 -17.73 -0.08
CA VAL A 478 19.12 -17.97 1.36
C VAL A 478 18.53 -16.75 2.04
N SER A 479 17.60 -16.95 2.96
CA SER A 479 17.06 -15.89 3.82
C SER A 479 17.42 -16.12 5.28
N GLY A 480 17.58 -15.02 6.01
CA GLY A 480 17.79 -14.99 7.46
C GLY A 480 16.73 -14.14 8.14
N ALA A 481 16.22 -14.63 9.27
CA ALA A 481 15.12 -14.03 10.01
C ALA A 481 15.45 -13.89 11.51
N ASP A 482 14.56 -13.24 12.24
CA ASP A 482 14.57 -13.21 13.73
C ASP A 482 14.44 -14.62 14.36
N GLU A 483 14.02 -15.61 13.56
CA GLU A 483 14.03 -17.03 13.92
C GLU A 483 15.45 -17.59 14.21
N LYS A 484 16.51 -16.84 13.85
CA LYS A 484 17.93 -17.21 14.07
C LYS A 484 18.41 -18.37 13.20
N ILE A 485 17.63 -18.74 12.19
CA ILE A 485 17.89 -19.85 11.27
C ILE A 485 18.04 -19.26 9.86
N LEU A 486 19.01 -19.75 9.09
CA LEU A 486 19.05 -19.50 7.65
C LEU A 486 18.21 -20.55 6.95
N ARG A 487 17.41 -20.13 5.97
CA ARG A 487 16.59 -21.02 5.15
C ARG A 487 17.00 -20.92 3.70
N VAL A 488 17.12 -22.07 3.05
CA VAL A 488 17.54 -22.19 1.65
C VAL A 488 16.33 -22.57 0.81
N PHE A 489 16.10 -21.83 -0.26
CA PHE A 489 15.00 -22.05 -1.19
C PHE A 489 15.52 -22.25 -2.61
N GLU A 490 14.75 -22.94 -3.43
CA GLU A 490 15.03 -23.14 -4.85
C GLU A 490 13.90 -22.63 -5.72
N ALA A 491 14.23 -21.87 -6.76
CA ALA A 491 13.26 -21.34 -7.70
C ALA A 491 12.54 -22.47 -8.44
N PRO A 492 11.19 -22.44 -8.53
CA PRO A 492 10.45 -23.34 -9.41
C PRO A 492 10.81 -23.12 -10.88
N ASP A 493 10.70 -24.15 -11.72
CA ASP A 493 11.00 -24.05 -13.16
C ASP A 493 10.10 -23.04 -13.87
N ASP A 494 8.89 -22.84 -13.34
CA ASP A 494 7.91 -21.87 -13.84
C ASP A 494 8.42 -20.42 -13.79
N ILE A 495 9.27 -20.06 -12.82
CA ILE A 495 9.83 -18.69 -12.71
C ILE A 495 10.65 -18.35 -13.95
N GLN A 496 11.54 -19.25 -14.36
CA GLN A 496 12.41 -19.01 -15.51
C GLN A 496 11.60 -18.94 -16.80
N ARG A 497 10.57 -19.79 -16.94
CA ARG A 497 9.62 -19.74 -18.08
C ARG A 497 8.88 -18.41 -18.11
N LEU A 498 8.37 -17.95 -16.98
CA LEU A 498 7.66 -16.68 -16.86
C LEU A 498 8.55 -15.48 -17.20
N VAL A 499 9.77 -15.43 -16.66
CA VAL A 499 10.71 -14.34 -16.94
C VAL A 499 11.09 -14.28 -18.43
N ALA A 500 11.32 -15.42 -19.08
CA ALA A 500 11.58 -15.47 -20.52
C ALA A 500 10.37 -14.96 -21.33
N GLN A 501 9.17 -15.38 -20.96
CA GLN A 501 7.92 -14.92 -21.58
C GLN A 501 7.72 -13.40 -21.42
N LEU A 502 7.93 -12.84 -20.22
CA LEU A 502 7.79 -11.40 -19.95
C LEU A 502 8.81 -10.53 -20.71
N SER A 503 9.99 -11.09 -20.96
CA SER A 503 11.06 -10.43 -21.71
C SER A 503 10.76 -10.35 -23.22
N GLY A 504 9.77 -11.10 -23.70
CA GLY A 504 9.45 -11.20 -25.13
C GLY A 504 10.44 -12.09 -25.89
N ASP A 505 11.30 -12.81 -25.18
CA ASP A 505 12.10 -13.87 -25.78
C ASP A 505 11.12 -14.96 -26.20
N SER A 506 10.95 -15.13 -27.51
CA SER A 506 10.35 -16.33 -28.07
C SER A 506 11.24 -17.48 -27.65
N VAL A 507 10.94 -18.08 -26.50
CA VAL A 507 11.43 -19.41 -26.17
C VAL A 507 11.06 -20.23 -27.39
N GLY A 508 12.08 -20.63 -28.15
CA GLY A 508 11.93 -21.56 -29.25
C GLY A 508 11.31 -22.81 -28.67
N VAL A 509 9.99 -22.87 -28.67
CA VAL A 509 9.27 -24.13 -28.79
C VAL A 509 9.65 -24.58 -30.18
N SER A 510 10.82 -25.24 -30.28
CA SER A 510 11.11 -26.06 -31.43
C SER A 510 9.93 -27.01 -31.53
N GLU A 511 9.10 -26.82 -32.55
CA GLU A 511 8.11 -27.78 -33.00
C GLU A 511 8.84 -29.04 -33.46
N SER A 512 9.42 -29.78 -32.52
CA SER A 512 9.68 -31.20 -32.67
C SER A 512 8.50 -31.91 -32.04
N SER A 513 7.55 -32.22 -32.91
CA SER A 513 6.45 -33.17 -32.75
C SER A 513 6.68 -34.24 -31.67
N ASP A 514 5.67 -34.40 -30.81
CA ASP A 514 5.26 -35.62 -30.10
C ASP A 514 6.03 -36.11 -28.85
N ALA A 515 7.04 -35.41 -28.32
CA ALA A 515 7.72 -35.83 -27.06
C ALA A 515 7.74 -34.81 -25.91
N ALA A 516 7.40 -33.53 -26.15
CA ALA A 516 7.59 -32.45 -25.17
C ALA A 516 6.38 -32.16 -24.25
N GLN A 517 5.23 -32.83 -24.46
CA GLN A 517 3.99 -32.57 -23.70
C GLN A 517 3.81 -33.38 -22.41
N GLN A 518 4.82 -34.13 -21.96
CA GLN A 518 4.70 -35.02 -20.78
C GLN A 518 5.85 -34.93 -19.76
N GLN A 519 6.74 -33.94 -19.84
CA GLN A 519 7.75 -33.75 -18.79
C GLN A 519 7.23 -32.82 -17.72
N GLN A 520 6.85 -33.39 -16.57
CA GLN A 520 6.53 -32.63 -15.37
C GLN A 520 7.72 -31.73 -14.99
N PRO A 521 7.47 -30.50 -14.51
CA PRO A 521 8.54 -29.63 -14.00
C PRO A 521 9.34 -30.35 -12.92
N ARG A 522 10.67 -30.24 -13.00
CA ARG A 522 11.63 -30.85 -12.06
C ARG A 522 11.50 -30.25 -10.68
N VAL A 523 11.35 -28.92 -10.60
CA VAL A 523 11.13 -28.20 -9.34
C VAL A 523 9.77 -27.53 -9.41
N GLN A 524 8.85 -28.04 -8.61
CA GLN A 524 7.50 -27.50 -8.48
C GLN A 524 7.46 -26.35 -7.47
N HIS A 525 6.43 -25.53 -7.59
CA HIS A 525 6.11 -24.52 -6.58
C HIS A 525 5.79 -25.18 -5.23
N ALA A 526 5.83 -24.39 -4.18
CA ALA A 526 5.48 -24.82 -2.84
C ALA A 526 4.12 -24.29 -2.41
N TYR A 527 3.62 -24.90 -1.34
CA TYR A 527 2.54 -24.36 -0.52
C TYR A 527 3.00 -24.27 0.93
N LEU A 528 2.36 -23.40 1.70
CA LEU A 528 2.58 -23.29 3.14
C LEU A 528 1.43 -24.00 3.88
N PRO A 529 1.70 -25.11 4.59
CA PRO A 529 0.68 -25.75 5.43
C PRO A 529 0.27 -24.82 6.60
N GLU A 530 -1.01 -24.82 6.99
CA GLU A 530 -1.60 -23.89 7.98
C GLU A 530 -0.89 -23.83 9.34
N LEU A 531 -0.21 -24.91 9.74
CA LEU A 531 0.49 -25.03 11.03
C LEU A 531 2.02 -25.11 10.88
N SER A 532 2.57 -24.81 9.70
CA SER A 532 3.99 -24.98 9.38
C SER A 532 4.61 -23.67 8.91
N LEU A 533 5.82 -23.37 9.40
CA LEU A 533 6.67 -22.30 8.87
C LEU A 533 7.61 -22.78 7.74
N THR A 534 7.35 -23.98 7.19
CA THR A 534 8.20 -24.62 6.18
C THR A 534 7.41 -24.77 4.90
N ASN A 535 7.94 -24.21 3.81
CA ASN A 535 7.37 -24.35 2.47
C ASN A 535 7.55 -25.79 1.99
N LYS A 536 6.45 -26.49 1.74
CA LYS A 536 6.47 -27.87 1.23
C LYS A 536 6.28 -27.87 -0.27
N SER A 537 7.07 -28.69 -0.97
CA SER A 537 6.92 -28.90 -2.41
C SER A 537 5.51 -29.39 -2.76
N ALA A 538 4.92 -28.85 -3.81
CA ALA A 538 3.61 -29.28 -4.31
C ALA A 538 3.64 -30.68 -4.98
N ALA A 539 4.84 -31.26 -5.19
CA ALA A 539 5.00 -32.59 -5.79
C ALA A 539 4.28 -33.71 -5.01
N ASP A 540 4.00 -33.47 -3.72
CA ASP A 540 3.28 -34.42 -2.85
C ASP A 540 1.74 -34.28 -2.93
N SER A 541 1.20 -33.42 -3.81
CA SER A 541 -0.22 -33.05 -3.86
C SER A 541 -0.86 -33.22 -5.25
N ASN A 542 -2.21 -33.27 -5.29
CA ASN A 542 -2.99 -33.73 -6.45
C ASN A 542 -2.76 -32.87 -7.73
N PRO A 543 -2.41 -33.48 -8.90
CA PRO A 543 -2.04 -32.84 -10.18
C PRO A 543 -2.99 -31.78 -10.78
N GLU A 544 -4.22 -31.67 -10.30
CA GLU A 544 -5.24 -30.81 -10.92
C GLU A 544 -5.35 -29.39 -10.31
N SER A 545 -4.55 -29.05 -9.29
CA SER A 545 -4.55 -27.69 -8.69
C SER A 545 -3.52 -26.70 -9.31
N PHE A 546 -2.86 -27.09 -10.39
CA PHE A 546 -1.49 -26.72 -10.79
C PHE A 546 -1.25 -25.35 -11.46
N GLY A 547 -2.19 -24.41 -11.39
CA GLY A 547 -2.00 -23.06 -11.94
C GLY A 547 -1.57 -22.05 -10.87
N GLY A 548 -0.27 -21.94 -10.59
CA GLY A 548 0.28 -20.93 -9.66
C GLY A 548 1.03 -19.79 -10.34
N TYR A 549 1.72 -20.10 -11.44
CA TYR A 549 2.46 -19.16 -12.26
C TYR A 549 1.71 -18.81 -13.53
N ALA A 550 2.19 -17.80 -14.25
CA ALA A 550 1.46 -17.28 -15.40
C ALA A 550 1.17 -18.37 -16.44
N THR A 551 -0.07 -18.39 -16.89
CA THR A 551 -0.50 -19.20 -18.02
C THR A 551 -0.74 -18.27 -19.21
N VAL A 552 -0.60 -18.81 -20.42
CA VAL A 552 -1.11 -18.15 -21.62
C VAL A 552 -2.62 -18.04 -21.46
N ASP A 553 -3.19 -16.85 -21.68
CA ASP A 553 -4.63 -16.69 -21.63
C ASP A 553 -5.25 -17.52 -22.77
N PRO A 554 -6.08 -18.55 -22.49
CA PRO A 554 -6.69 -19.36 -23.54
C PRO A 554 -7.60 -18.52 -24.44
N ASP A 555 -8.16 -17.41 -23.94
CA ASP A 555 -8.98 -16.47 -24.71
C ASP A 555 -8.12 -15.47 -25.51
N CYS A 556 -6.84 -15.33 -25.17
CA CYS A 556 -5.89 -14.44 -25.83
C CYS A 556 -4.51 -15.10 -25.89
N ALA A 557 -4.31 -15.94 -26.92
CA ALA A 557 -3.11 -16.75 -27.16
C ALA A 557 -1.79 -15.95 -27.27
N THR A 558 -1.85 -14.61 -27.22
CA THR A 558 -0.71 -13.69 -27.27
C THR A 558 -0.44 -12.96 -25.95
N SER A 559 -1.24 -13.17 -24.90
CA SER A 559 -1.10 -12.47 -23.62
C SER A 559 -0.74 -13.40 -22.44
N ILE A 560 0.24 -12.98 -21.64
CA ILE A 560 0.72 -13.70 -20.46
C ILE A 560 -0.03 -13.16 -19.23
N ARG A 561 -0.67 -14.05 -18.46
CA ARG A 561 -1.42 -13.66 -17.26
C ARG A 561 -0.55 -13.81 -16.00
N VAL A 562 0.13 -12.74 -15.61
CA VAL A 562 0.94 -12.71 -14.37
C VAL A 562 0.07 -13.05 -13.15
N PRO A 563 0.59 -13.80 -12.14
CA PRO A 563 -0.14 -14.11 -10.91
C PRO A 563 -0.58 -12.83 -10.16
N VAL A 564 -1.79 -12.85 -9.60
CA VAL A 564 -2.38 -11.71 -8.89
C VAL A 564 -3.10 -12.16 -7.62
N GLY A 565 -3.25 -11.22 -6.67
CA GLY A 565 -3.96 -11.42 -5.39
C GLY A 565 -3.42 -12.63 -4.62
N GLU A 566 -4.34 -13.39 -4.04
CA GLU A 566 -4.09 -14.62 -3.27
C GLU A 566 -3.20 -15.66 -3.98
N THR A 567 -3.18 -15.68 -5.32
CA THR A 567 -2.32 -16.61 -6.08
C THR A 567 -0.84 -16.40 -5.75
N LEU A 568 -0.42 -15.14 -5.57
CA LEU A 568 0.96 -14.81 -5.17
C LEU A 568 1.29 -15.43 -3.81
N GLY A 569 0.43 -15.25 -2.80
CA GLY A 569 0.69 -15.75 -1.44
C GLY A 569 0.62 -17.27 -1.28
N LYS A 570 -0.19 -17.95 -2.10
CA LYS A 570 -0.49 -19.38 -1.92
C LYS A 570 0.18 -20.31 -2.93
N LYS A 571 0.37 -19.86 -4.17
CA LYS A 571 0.76 -20.73 -5.30
C LYS A 571 2.08 -20.34 -5.96
N THR A 572 2.76 -19.31 -5.46
CA THR A 572 4.07 -18.88 -5.98
C THR A 572 5.19 -18.98 -4.95
N LEU A 573 4.99 -19.75 -3.87
CA LEU A 573 6.02 -20.03 -2.88
C LEU A 573 7.11 -20.92 -3.47
N TRP A 574 8.34 -20.75 -2.99
CA TRP A 574 9.48 -21.57 -3.41
C TRP A 574 9.68 -22.72 -2.43
N PRO A 575 9.99 -23.95 -2.89
CA PRO A 575 10.28 -25.07 -2.01
C PRO A 575 11.50 -24.79 -1.13
N GLU A 576 11.37 -25.08 0.15
CA GLU A 576 12.47 -25.01 1.10
C GLU A 576 13.32 -26.28 1.01
N LEU A 577 14.63 -26.12 0.81
CA LEU A 577 15.58 -27.22 0.71
C LEU A 577 16.22 -27.57 2.05
N ARG A 578 16.66 -26.54 2.81
CA ARG A 578 17.48 -26.72 4.02
C ARG A 578 17.27 -25.61 5.04
N LYS A 579 17.52 -25.96 6.30
CA LYS A 579 17.65 -25.05 7.45
C LYS A 579 19.06 -25.14 8.00
N LEU A 580 19.74 -24.01 8.17
CA LEU A 580 21.07 -23.94 8.76
C LEU A 580 20.96 -23.41 10.19
N TYR A 581 21.46 -24.21 11.13
CA TYR A 581 21.44 -23.92 12.55
C TYR A 581 22.85 -23.63 13.04
N GLY A 582 23.00 -22.68 13.96
CA GLY A 582 24.29 -22.41 14.61
C GLY A 582 24.39 -21.04 15.26
N HIS A 583 23.74 -20.03 14.68
CA HIS A 583 23.69 -18.69 15.27
C HIS A 583 22.85 -18.67 16.56
N GLY A 584 23.32 -17.94 17.57
CA GLY A 584 22.64 -17.81 18.87
C GLY A 584 21.60 -16.68 18.94
N ASN A 585 21.67 -15.74 18.00
CA ASN A 585 20.87 -14.51 17.95
C ASN A 585 20.27 -14.29 16.55
N GLU A 586 19.44 -13.25 16.42
CA GLU A 586 18.76 -12.86 15.19
C GLU A 586 19.75 -12.60 14.05
N LEU A 587 19.46 -13.05 12.83
CA LEU A 587 20.40 -12.89 11.71
C LEU A 587 20.36 -11.45 11.19
N LEU A 588 21.52 -10.93 10.79
CA LEU A 588 21.63 -9.54 10.30
C LEU A 588 22.06 -9.44 8.84
N CYS A 589 22.93 -10.32 8.38
CA CYS A 589 23.43 -10.28 7.00
C CYS A 589 23.86 -11.67 6.54
N VAL A 590 23.69 -11.92 5.24
CA VAL A 590 24.14 -13.11 4.53
C VAL A 590 24.70 -12.70 3.16
N ALA A 591 25.78 -13.35 2.72
CA ALA A 591 26.39 -13.09 1.41
C ALA A 591 26.87 -14.40 0.77
N SER A 592 26.67 -14.55 -0.54
CA SER A 592 27.26 -15.62 -1.35
C SER A 592 28.61 -15.18 -1.91
N ASN A 593 29.54 -16.13 -2.06
CA ASN A 593 30.69 -15.93 -2.94
C ASN A 593 30.25 -16.03 -4.41
N HIS A 594 31.10 -15.57 -5.33
CA HIS A 594 30.78 -15.50 -6.77
C HIS A 594 30.73 -16.88 -7.41
N SER A 595 31.56 -17.82 -6.98
CA SER A 595 31.48 -19.22 -7.42
C SER A 595 30.27 -19.97 -6.86
N GLY A 596 29.48 -19.37 -5.95
CA GLY A 596 28.33 -20.00 -5.29
C GLY A 596 28.65 -21.25 -4.46
N SER A 597 29.92 -21.47 -4.10
CA SER A 597 30.36 -22.62 -3.30
C SER A 597 30.28 -22.36 -1.79
N LEU A 598 30.23 -21.10 -1.38
CA LEU A 598 30.23 -20.67 0.01
C LEU A 598 29.20 -19.57 0.24
N ILE A 599 28.58 -19.59 1.42
CA ILE A 599 27.87 -18.44 1.98
C ILE A 599 28.50 -18.02 3.31
N ALA A 600 28.53 -16.72 3.56
CA ALA A 600 28.91 -16.12 4.83
C ALA A 600 27.69 -15.53 5.52
N SER A 601 27.60 -15.65 6.83
CA SER A 601 26.48 -15.12 7.61
C SER A 601 26.90 -14.61 8.97
N ALA A 602 26.18 -13.62 9.49
CA ALA A 602 26.39 -13.10 10.83
C ALA A 602 25.07 -12.75 11.52
N CYS A 603 25.11 -12.79 12.85
CA CYS A 603 23.96 -12.47 13.69
C CYS A 603 24.20 -11.20 14.51
N LYS A 604 23.11 -10.73 15.13
CA LYS A 604 23.11 -9.61 16.05
C LYS A 604 23.92 -9.97 17.28
N SER A 605 24.80 -9.06 17.69
CA SER A 605 25.68 -9.32 18.81
C SER A 605 25.95 -8.07 19.65
N ARG A 606 25.83 -8.26 20.97
CA ARG A 606 26.32 -7.34 22.00
C ARG A 606 27.61 -7.82 22.66
N GLU A 607 28.04 -9.05 22.38
CA GLU A 607 29.18 -9.71 23.00
C GLU A 607 30.12 -10.29 21.94
N GLU A 608 31.42 -10.17 22.12
CA GLU A 608 32.43 -10.57 21.12
C GLU A 608 32.25 -12.02 20.63
N ARG A 609 31.87 -12.96 21.52
CA ARG A 609 31.63 -14.37 21.16
C ARG A 609 30.53 -14.62 20.12
N PHE A 610 29.56 -13.72 19.99
CA PHE A 610 28.46 -13.84 19.02
C PHE A 610 28.71 -12.99 17.77
N ALA A 611 29.78 -12.20 17.73
CA ALA A 611 30.11 -11.33 16.59
C ALA A 611 30.92 -12.05 15.49
N SER A 612 31.06 -13.36 15.58
CA SER A 612 31.79 -14.18 14.60
C SER A 612 30.98 -14.41 13.32
N ILE A 613 31.68 -14.56 12.21
CA ILE A 613 31.09 -14.81 10.88
C ILE A 613 31.16 -16.30 10.58
N TRP A 614 30.04 -16.88 10.21
CA TRP A 614 29.92 -18.30 9.89
C TRP A 614 30.00 -18.51 8.39
N LEU A 615 30.84 -19.45 7.95
CA LEU A 615 30.95 -19.89 6.56
C LEU A 615 30.29 -21.25 6.37
N TRP A 616 29.46 -21.39 5.35
CA TRP A 616 28.75 -22.63 5.03
C TRP A 616 29.05 -23.07 3.61
N ASN A 617 29.29 -24.36 3.42
CA ASN A 617 29.46 -24.98 2.12
C ASN A 617 28.10 -25.20 1.46
N THR A 618 27.92 -24.80 0.20
CA THR A 618 26.63 -24.92 -0.50
C THR A 618 26.39 -26.30 -1.12
N ALA A 619 27.41 -27.16 -1.17
CA ALA A 619 27.30 -28.52 -1.69
C ALA A 619 26.56 -29.45 -0.71
N ASP A 620 26.88 -29.35 0.58
CA ASP A 620 26.34 -30.20 1.64
C ASP A 620 25.66 -29.42 2.78
N TRP A 621 25.73 -28.09 2.76
CA TRP A 621 25.17 -27.18 3.77
C TRP A 621 25.79 -27.33 5.16
N SER A 622 27.01 -27.86 5.23
CA SER A 622 27.79 -27.95 6.47
C SER A 622 28.62 -26.70 6.74
N ALA A 623 29.08 -26.52 7.98
CA ALA A 623 30.02 -25.45 8.32
C ALA A 623 31.37 -25.70 7.61
N ALA A 624 31.82 -24.75 6.79
CA ALA A 624 33.01 -24.91 5.96
C ALA A 624 34.31 -24.87 6.75
N GLN A 625 34.32 -24.14 7.88
CA GLN A 625 35.45 -24.01 8.80
C GLN A 625 34.97 -23.45 10.15
N SER A 626 35.90 -23.25 11.08
CA SER A 626 35.59 -22.53 12.33
C SER A 626 35.12 -21.09 12.06
N PRO A 627 34.20 -20.55 12.86
CA PRO A 627 33.71 -19.18 12.69
C PRO A 627 34.87 -18.17 12.67
N LEU A 628 34.78 -17.20 11.76
CA LEU A 628 35.76 -16.15 11.60
C LEU A 628 35.57 -15.11 12.71
N GLU A 629 36.58 -14.98 13.56
CA GLU A 629 36.62 -13.97 14.61
C GLU A 629 37.21 -12.66 14.07
N GLY A 630 36.95 -11.55 14.77
CA GLY A 630 37.51 -10.25 14.41
C GLY A 630 36.72 -9.07 14.95
N HIS A 631 35.39 -9.17 15.00
CA HIS A 631 34.53 -8.07 15.45
C HIS A 631 34.13 -8.18 16.92
N LYS A 632 33.84 -7.03 17.54
CA LYS A 632 33.40 -6.94 18.95
C LYS A 632 31.90 -6.69 19.12
N SER A 633 31.20 -6.44 18.01
CA SER A 633 29.78 -6.13 17.97
C SER A 633 29.20 -6.61 16.64
N SER A 634 27.86 -6.57 16.51
CA SER A 634 27.11 -6.91 15.29
C SER A 634 27.83 -6.54 14.00
N VAL A 635 28.19 -7.57 13.23
CA VAL A 635 28.52 -7.42 11.81
C VAL A 635 27.22 -7.09 11.09
N VAL A 636 27.24 -6.01 10.30
CA VAL A 636 26.04 -5.49 9.63
C VAL A 636 26.05 -5.72 8.12
N GLN A 637 27.22 -5.93 7.52
CA GLN A 637 27.31 -6.31 6.11
C GLN A 637 28.56 -7.15 5.84
N LEU A 638 28.41 -8.06 4.87
CA LEU A 638 29.44 -8.97 4.39
C LEU A 638 29.54 -8.85 2.86
N ALA A 639 30.74 -8.94 2.30
CA ALA A 639 30.90 -9.03 0.85
C ALA A 639 32.14 -9.84 0.47
N PHE A 640 31.95 -10.85 -0.38
CA PHE A 640 33.06 -11.55 -1.03
C PHE A 640 33.60 -10.71 -2.19
N SER A 641 34.92 -10.77 -2.43
CA SER A 641 35.51 -10.23 -3.64
C SER A 641 35.04 -11.04 -4.86
N PRO A 642 34.89 -10.42 -6.05
CA PRO A 642 34.62 -11.14 -7.30
C PRO A 642 35.58 -12.30 -7.63
N SER A 643 36.82 -12.23 -7.16
CA SER A 643 37.82 -13.29 -7.29
C SER A 643 37.63 -14.45 -6.29
N ASP A 644 36.74 -14.32 -5.31
CA ASP A 644 36.55 -15.25 -4.18
C ASP A 644 37.77 -15.48 -3.26
N GLU A 645 38.81 -14.67 -3.41
CA GLU A 645 40.03 -14.74 -2.59
C GLU A 645 39.92 -13.95 -1.27
N PHE A 646 38.99 -12.99 -1.19
CA PHE A 646 38.81 -12.14 -0.03
C PHE A 646 37.35 -12.06 0.42
N LEU A 647 37.15 -11.91 1.73
CA LEU A 647 35.88 -11.56 2.35
C LEU A 647 36.09 -10.29 3.18
N VAL A 648 35.26 -9.27 2.98
CA VAL A 648 35.23 -8.08 3.83
C VAL A 648 33.98 -8.12 4.72
N SER A 649 34.15 -7.67 5.96
CA SER A 649 33.06 -7.50 6.91
C SER A 649 33.12 -6.13 7.56
N VAL A 650 31.95 -5.55 7.84
CA VAL A 650 31.81 -4.25 8.51
C VAL A 650 30.87 -4.35 9.71
N SER A 651 31.17 -3.62 10.78
CA SER A 651 30.47 -3.77 12.05
C SER A 651 30.11 -2.46 12.75
N ARG A 652 29.16 -2.57 13.69
CA ARG A 652 28.82 -1.52 14.65
C ARG A 652 29.98 -1.13 15.58
N ASP A 653 31.02 -1.96 15.66
CA ASP A 653 32.27 -1.64 16.36
C ASP A 653 33.13 -0.58 15.65
N ARG A 654 32.66 -0.07 14.49
CA ARG A 654 33.27 1.00 13.68
C ARG A 654 34.55 0.55 12.96
N GLN A 655 34.75 -0.76 12.87
CA GLN A 655 35.88 -1.38 12.19
C GLN A 655 35.39 -2.19 10.99
N PHE A 656 36.30 -2.38 10.04
CA PHE A 656 36.16 -3.42 9.02
C PHE A 656 37.24 -4.48 9.24
N CYS A 657 36.92 -5.72 8.90
CA CYS A 657 37.88 -6.82 8.82
C CYS A 657 37.98 -7.32 7.37
N VAL A 658 39.17 -7.75 6.98
CA VAL A 658 39.44 -8.42 5.70
C VAL A 658 40.00 -9.79 6.01
N TYR A 659 39.40 -10.80 5.40
CA TYR A 659 39.82 -12.19 5.48
C TYR A 659 40.33 -12.63 4.11
N ALA A 660 41.52 -13.22 4.06
CA ALA A 660 42.09 -13.77 2.83
C ALA A 660 41.99 -15.29 2.84
N LYS A 661 41.73 -15.87 1.67
CA LYS A 661 41.70 -17.31 1.46
C LYS A 661 43.11 -17.83 1.22
N ALA A 662 43.55 -18.78 2.05
CA ALA A 662 44.81 -19.48 1.89
C ALA A 662 44.62 -20.95 2.25
N GLY A 663 45.05 -21.87 1.37
CA GLY A 663 44.86 -23.31 1.59
C GLY A 663 43.39 -23.74 1.70
N GLY A 664 42.47 -23.00 1.06
CA GLY A 664 41.03 -23.27 1.11
C GLY A 664 40.30 -22.70 2.33
N GLN A 665 41.01 -22.08 3.28
CA GLN A 665 40.42 -21.49 4.48
C GLN A 665 40.60 -19.97 4.50
N PHE A 666 39.63 -19.27 5.07
CA PHE A 666 39.71 -17.83 5.28
C PHE A 666 40.35 -17.51 6.63
N ALA A 667 41.33 -16.61 6.62
CA ALA A 667 42.01 -16.11 7.83
C ALA A 667 42.04 -14.58 7.85
N LEU A 668 41.95 -13.99 9.05
CA LEU A 668 41.97 -12.54 9.23
C LEU A 668 43.34 -11.97 8.82
N VAL A 669 43.36 -11.08 7.83
CA VAL A 669 44.59 -10.41 7.35
C VAL A 669 44.63 -8.92 7.66
N ALA A 670 43.47 -8.28 7.86
CA ALA A 670 43.41 -6.88 8.26
C ALA A 670 42.22 -6.59 9.17
N LYS A 671 42.43 -5.73 10.17
CA LYS A 671 41.40 -5.21 11.06
C LYS A 671 41.65 -3.73 11.27
N VAL A 672 40.78 -2.88 10.72
CA VAL A 672 41.05 -1.44 10.59
C VAL A 672 39.90 -0.61 11.14
N LYS A 673 40.24 0.34 12.00
CA LYS A 673 39.32 1.37 12.50
C LYS A 673 39.28 2.54 11.52
N ALA A 674 38.46 2.42 10.48
CA ALA A 674 38.38 3.41 9.42
C ALA A 674 37.50 4.63 9.75
N HIS A 675 36.50 4.47 10.61
CA HIS A 675 35.44 5.47 10.81
C HIS A 675 35.25 5.88 12.27
N LYS A 676 34.68 7.08 12.48
CA LYS A 676 34.36 7.61 13.82
C LYS A 676 33.05 7.05 14.37
N ARG A 677 32.15 6.60 13.48
CA ARG A 677 30.85 5.99 13.78
C ARG A 677 30.69 4.65 13.07
N ILE A 678 29.53 4.01 13.30
CA ILE A 678 29.14 2.70 12.76
C ILE A 678 29.30 2.69 11.24
N ILE A 679 29.92 1.63 10.72
CA ILE A 679 29.97 1.34 9.29
C ILE A 679 28.73 0.52 8.95
N TRP A 680 27.97 0.94 7.94
CA TRP A 680 26.70 0.32 7.57
C TRP A 680 26.78 -0.60 6.36
N SER A 681 27.69 -0.31 5.42
CA SER A 681 27.75 -1.06 4.18
C SER A 681 29.18 -1.13 3.64
N CYS A 682 29.46 -2.19 2.90
CA CYS A 682 30.68 -2.40 2.14
C CYS A 682 30.36 -3.03 0.78
N SER A 683 31.18 -2.73 -0.23
CA SER A 683 31.04 -3.31 -1.57
C SER A 683 32.39 -3.38 -2.28
N TRP A 684 32.65 -4.49 -2.96
CA TRP A 684 33.86 -4.71 -3.74
C TRP A 684 33.76 -4.10 -5.13
N SER A 685 34.91 -3.71 -5.67
CA SER A 685 35.04 -3.41 -7.08
C SER A 685 34.89 -4.67 -7.94
N PRO A 686 34.36 -4.56 -9.17
CA PRO A 686 34.21 -5.72 -10.06
C PRO A 686 35.51 -6.48 -10.37
N ASP A 687 36.66 -5.78 -10.27
CA ASP A 687 38.00 -6.34 -10.49
C ASP A 687 38.67 -6.86 -9.21
N SER A 688 37.96 -6.88 -8.07
CA SER A 688 38.47 -7.31 -6.75
C SER A 688 39.67 -6.52 -6.20
N ARG A 689 40.02 -5.38 -6.82
CA ARG A 689 41.22 -4.62 -6.42
C ARG A 689 41.00 -3.71 -5.22
N PHE A 690 39.77 -3.23 -5.02
CA PHE A 690 39.42 -2.30 -3.92
C PHE A 690 38.01 -2.56 -3.42
N PHE A 691 37.69 -1.99 -2.26
CA PHE A 691 36.32 -1.94 -1.76
C PHE A 691 36.01 -0.55 -1.20
N ALA A 692 34.72 -0.25 -1.13
CA ALA A 692 34.19 0.96 -0.51
C ALA A 692 33.48 0.60 0.80
N THR A 693 33.51 1.54 1.75
CA THR A 693 32.76 1.46 3.01
C THR A 693 31.95 2.73 3.20
N ALA A 694 30.74 2.60 3.77
CA ALA A 694 29.83 3.71 4.04
C ALA A 694 29.47 3.77 5.53
N SER A 695 29.57 4.94 6.14
CA SER A 695 29.45 5.11 7.60
C SER A 695 28.47 6.21 8.01
N ARG A 696 27.97 6.08 9.25
CA ARG A 696 27.09 7.07 9.91
C ARG A 696 27.80 8.39 10.22
N ASP A 697 29.11 8.48 10.07
CA ASP A 697 29.83 9.74 10.18
C ASP A 697 29.70 10.63 8.93
N GLN A 698 28.81 10.26 8.00
CA GLN A 698 28.54 10.95 6.73
C GLN A 698 29.74 10.95 5.78
N THR A 699 30.71 10.07 6.02
CA THR A 699 31.83 9.85 5.11
C THR A 699 31.72 8.48 4.45
N ALA A 700 31.92 8.44 3.14
CA ALA A 700 32.21 7.22 2.42
C ALA A 700 33.73 7.15 2.23
N VAL A 701 34.33 6.04 2.62
CA VAL A 701 35.78 5.83 2.46
C VAL A 701 35.98 4.68 1.49
N THR A 702 36.64 4.96 0.36
CA THR A 702 37.23 3.95 -0.50
C THR A 702 38.62 3.64 0.04
N ALA A 703 38.90 2.39 0.41
CA ALA A 703 40.20 2.03 0.97
C ALA A 703 40.71 0.66 0.54
N ILE A 704 42.05 0.64 0.39
CA ILE A 704 43.00 -0.44 0.13
C ILE A 704 42.96 -1.04 -1.28
N ALA A 705 44.03 -0.75 -2.04
CA ALA A 705 44.42 -1.49 -3.23
C ALA A 705 45.16 -2.76 -2.79
N PHE A 706 44.72 -3.93 -3.28
CA PHE A 706 45.38 -5.22 -3.01
C PHE A 706 46.40 -5.64 -4.08
N ALA A 707 46.71 -4.74 -5.03
CA ALA A 707 47.64 -5.00 -6.13
C ALA A 707 48.97 -4.22 -5.97
N PRO A 708 50.12 -4.82 -6.35
CA PRO A 708 51.41 -4.14 -6.42
C PRO A 708 51.54 -3.22 -7.65
N GLU A 709 50.64 -3.29 -8.64
CA GLU A 709 50.72 -2.51 -9.88
C GLU A 709 49.84 -1.24 -9.90
N PRO A 710 50.31 -0.13 -10.49
CA PRO A 710 49.58 1.13 -10.55
C PRO A 710 48.33 1.03 -11.45
N LEU A 711 47.25 1.68 -11.01
CA LEU A 711 46.01 1.79 -11.75
C LEU A 711 46.21 2.51 -13.09
N SER A 712 45.66 1.96 -14.18
CA SER A 712 45.65 2.63 -15.49
C SER A 712 44.67 3.82 -15.48
N GLN A 713 44.95 4.86 -16.28
CA GLN A 713 44.11 6.07 -16.36
C GLN A 713 42.72 5.82 -16.99
N ALA A 714 42.46 4.61 -17.51
CA ALA A 714 41.26 4.25 -18.28
C ALA A 714 40.13 3.62 -17.45
N ASP A 715 40.39 3.15 -16.22
CA ASP A 715 39.37 2.47 -15.42
C ASP A 715 38.45 3.49 -14.74
N SER A 716 37.15 3.46 -15.08
CA SER A 716 36.13 4.32 -14.46
C SER A 716 35.02 3.50 -13.82
N TYR A 717 34.77 3.74 -12.54
CA TYR A 717 33.77 3.02 -11.75
C TYR A 717 32.61 3.93 -11.42
N ILE A 718 31.41 3.37 -11.40
CA ILE A 718 30.22 4.04 -10.90
C ILE A 718 29.93 3.49 -9.51
N VAL A 719 29.85 4.38 -8.53
CA VAL A 719 29.52 4.04 -7.14
C VAL A 719 28.21 4.73 -6.80
N ALA A 720 27.19 3.94 -6.45
CA ALA A 720 25.93 4.45 -5.91
C ALA A 720 25.97 4.46 -4.38
N VAL A 721 25.64 5.59 -3.76
CA VAL A 721 25.61 5.75 -2.31
C VAL A 721 24.23 6.23 -1.90
N GLY A 722 23.52 5.40 -1.13
CA GLY A 722 22.27 5.76 -0.46
C GLY A 722 22.53 6.46 0.88
N LEU A 723 21.74 7.49 1.19
CA LEU A 723 21.81 8.26 2.43
C LEU A 723 20.57 8.03 3.31
N GLU A 724 20.69 8.30 4.61
CA GLU A 724 19.57 8.22 5.58
C GLU A 724 18.37 9.10 5.19
N SER A 725 18.60 10.16 4.41
CA SER A 725 17.54 11.04 3.89
C SER A 725 16.73 10.43 2.73
N GLY A 726 17.06 9.22 2.28
CA GLY A 726 16.49 8.60 1.08
C GLY A 726 17.13 9.06 -0.24
N ALA A 727 18.13 9.95 -0.19
CA ALA A 727 18.82 10.41 -1.40
C ALA A 727 19.84 9.38 -1.89
N ILE A 728 19.88 9.14 -3.20
CA ILE A 728 20.90 8.32 -3.86
C ILE A 728 21.84 9.24 -4.63
N ARG A 729 23.14 9.12 -4.39
CA ARG A 729 24.18 9.86 -5.12
C ARG A 729 25.02 8.89 -5.95
N LEU A 730 25.22 9.23 -7.21
CA LEU A 730 26.08 8.48 -8.12
C LEU A 730 27.43 9.21 -8.26
N PHE A 731 28.51 8.50 -7.98
CA PHE A 731 29.87 9.00 -8.11
C PHE A 731 30.59 8.25 -9.23
N ARG A 732 31.31 8.99 -10.08
CA ARG A 732 32.24 8.39 -11.03
C ARG A 732 33.65 8.49 -10.47
N SER A 733 34.21 7.36 -10.05
CA SER A 733 35.61 7.30 -9.62
C SER A 733 36.52 7.08 -10.83
N ARG A 734 37.54 7.92 -10.98
CA ARG A 734 38.67 7.68 -11.90
C ARG A 734 39.85 7.23 -11.06
N ALA A 735 40.49 6.15 -11.48
CA ALA A 735 41.50 5.44 -10.71
C ALA A 735 42.74 6.28 -10.28
N SER A 736 42.92 7.50 -10.80
CA SER A 736 44.08 8.37 -10.52
C SER A 736 43.95 9.29 -9.29
N ARG A 737 42.79 9.35 -8.62
CA ARG A 737 42.65 10.07 -7.35
C ARG A 737 41.82 9.24 -6.40
N GLY A 738 42.45 8.73 -5.34
CA GLY A 738 41.74 8.19 -4.19
C GLY A 738 40.64 9.17 -3.78
N LEU A 739 39.41 8.66 -3.64
CA LEU A 739 38.24 9.43 -3.22
C LEU A 739 38.55 10.12 -1.88
N ARG A 740 38.93 11.39 -1.93
CA ARG A 740 38.71 12.31 -0.82
C ARG A 740 37.29 12.84 -1.01
N ALA A 741 36.37 12.36 -0.18
CA ALA A 741 35.07 12.98 0.05
C ALA A 741 35.26 14.28 0.84
#